data_AF-A0A067EN43-F1
#
_entry.id   AF-A0A067EN43-F1
#
_cell.length_a   1.000
_cell.length_b   1.000
_cell.length_c   1.000
_cell.angle_alpha   90.00
_cell.angle_beta   90.00
_cell.angle_gamma   90.00
#
_symmetry.space_group_name_H-M   'P 1'
#
loop_
_entity.id
_entity.type
_entity.pdbx_description
1 polymer ?
#
loop_
_entity_poly.entity_id
_entity_poly.type
_entity_poly.pdbx_seq_one_letter_code
_entity_poly.pdbx_strand_id
1 'polypeptide(L)'
;MLNPQVHHQSQSIRTLCPLPKPFLRGNGQAFRPAQLNPSFKKASKIGVGFSPSNNSIKAIFNLTEKSTKVKAVITVKPIIPDPLALSSLVGALGLELVSAELDPKTGEEKPTIKGLALGVLGKDDDGNIKYKAELKIPASFGDVGAILVESDQLTEMYLQDIVLDGLPNGPVNLTCDSWIQPKIVDKQKRIFFTNKSYLPSQTPNGLKRLRAEELNNLQGDGQGERKRHERIYDYDVYNDLALPEIKELARPVLGGEEHPYPRRCRTGRPKSFADPASESRSVSIYVPRDEAFADIKLGQFSASSLYSGLHALVPFLEAILIDKDLGFSSLSDIDKVFNEGIELPPELKDQPLWQKILPILFKTVSNTGKEVFRFDTPETVDRDKFFWIRNEEFGRETLAGLNPYSIKLLSQLPLKSTLDPEIYGPPESAITTELIEQEIGGLMTVNEAIKQKKLFIIDYHDALLPYVGKLRQIEGSTLYGSRALFFLNPDGTLRPLAIELTRPPLDGKPQWKQVFTPSRHSTDSWLWTLAKAHFLVHDTGYHQLISHWLRTHCCVEPYIIAANRKLSAMHPINRLLKPHFRYTMEINAKARLILVNAGGLVETTFFPGKYSMEFSSVIYDKQWRFDHEALPKDLISR
;
A
#
# COMPACT_ATOMS: atom_id res chain seq x y z
N MET A 1 -7.73 -7.26 62.24
CA MET A 1 -6.66 -8.27 62.05
C MET A 1 -6.99 -9.08 60.80
N LEU A 2 -6.02 -9.19 59.90
CA LEU A 2 -5.89 -10.14 58.80
C LEU A 2 -6.88 -10.06 57.61
N ASN A 3 -6.36 -9.46 56.54
CA ASN A 3 -6.52 -9.71 55.10
C ASN A 3 -7.66 -10.60 54.59
N PRO A 4 -8.30 -10.13 53.49
CA PRO A 4 -8.59 -10.98 52.35
C PRO A 4 -7.81 -10.51 51.11
N GLN A 5 -7.23 -11.51 50.45
CA GLN A 5 -6.45 -11.44 49.22
C GLN A 5 -7.25 -10.80 48.08
N VAL A 6 -6.69 -9.77 47.45
CA VAL A 6 -7.13 -9.30 46.14
C VAL A 6 -6.22 -9.93 45.10
N HIS A 7 -6.79 -10.86 44.33
CA HIS A 7 -6.17 -11.41 43.14
C HIS A 7 -5.81 -10.29 42.16
N HIS A 8 -4.52 -10.16 41.84
CA HIS A 8 -4.06 -9.44 40.66
C HIS A 8 -4.51 -10.22 39.42
N GLN A 9 -5.57 -9.77 38.76
CA GLN A 9 -5.79 -10.07 37.34
C GLN A 9 -5.04 -9.02 36.51
N SER A 10 -3.84 -9.37 36.05
CA SER A 10 -3.22 -8.69 34.91
C SER A 10 -3.97 -9.12 33.66
N GLN A 11 -4.83 -8.26 33.13
CA GLN A 11 -5.30 -8.41 31.76
C GLN A 11 -4.18 -7.96 30.83
N SER A 12 -3.33 -8.91 30.45
CA SER A 12 -2.52 -8.77 29.24
C SER A 12 -3.47 -8.76 28.06
N ILE A 13 -3.30 -7.77 27.18
CA ILE A 13 -3.95 -7.76 25.88
C ILE A 13 -3.31 -8.90 25.09
N ARG A 14 -3.92 -10.08 25.11
CA ARG A 14 -3.60 -11.17 24.19
C ARG A 14 -3.98 -10.72 22.80
N THR A 15 -2.97 -10.56 21.95
CA THR A 15 -3.07 -10.52 20.50
C THR A 15 -3.87 -11.75 20.06
N LEU A 16 -5.07 -11.53 19.51
CA LEU A 16 -5.85 -12.59 18.90
C LEU A 16 -5.16 -13.03 17.61
N CYS A 17 -4.60 -14.23 17.61
CA CYS A 17 -4.20 -14.92 16.38
C CYS A 17 -5.43 -15.12 15.48
N PRO A 18 -5.28 -15.04 14.14
CA PRO A 18 -6.37 -15.34 13.22
C PRO A 18 -6.62 -16.86 13.20
N LEU A 19 -7.85 -17.27 13.52
CA LEU A 19 -8.33 -18.63 13.30
C LEU A 19 -8.46 -18.90 11.78
N PRO A 20 -8.06 -20.08 11.28
CA PRO A 20 -8.27 -20.46 9.90
C PRO A 20 -9.64 -21.12 9.69
N LYS A 21 -10.25 -20.77 8.56
CA LYS A 21 -11.35 -21.42 7.80
C LYS A 21 -12.81 -21.00 8.06
N PRO A 22 -13.64 -21.00 6.99
CA PRO A 22 -14.92 -20.32 6.92
C PRO A 22 -16.10 -21.26 7.20
N PHE A 23 -17.18 -20.73 7.78
CA PHE A 23 -18.47 -21.41 7.79
C PHE A 23 -19.57 -20.49 7.24
N LEU A 24 -20.14 -20.92 6.12
CA LEU A 24 -21.46 -20.55 5.63
C LEU A 24 -22.53 -21.27 6.49
N ARG A 25 -23.45 -20.52 7.10
CA ARG A 25 -24.93 -20.71 7.04
C ARG A 25 -25.65 -19.87 8.12
N GLY A 26 -26.53 -18.98 7.64
CA GLY A 26 -27.97 -19.00 7.96
C GLY A 26 -28.49 -18.52 9.33
N ASN A 27 -29.25 -17.41 9.27
CA ASN A 27 -30.35 -16.98 10.14
C ASN A 27 -30.05 -16.38 11.53
N GLY A 28 -30.52 -15.14 11.72
CA GLY A 28 -31.10 -14.73 13.02
C GLY A 28 -30.75 -13.35 13.55
N GLN A 29 -31.67 -12.41 13.32
CA GLN A 29 -32.07 -11.25 14.15
C GLN A 29 -31.12 -10.04 14.34
N ALA A 30 -31.70 -8.89 13.99
CA ALA A 30 -31.18 -7.54 14.14
C ALA A 30 -31.04 -7.13 15.62
N PHE A 31 -29.88 -6.55 15.97
CA PHE A 31 -29.69 -5.86 17.25
C PHE A 31 -29.72 -4.34 17.04
N ARG A 32 -30.65 -3.68 17.74
CA ARG A 32 -30.76 -2.21 17.85
C ARG A 32 -29.69 -1.68 18.83
N PRO A 33 -29.17 -0.45 18.63
CA PRO A 33 -28.24 0.16 19.56
C PRO A 33 -28.96 0.74 20.79
N ALA A 34 -28.46 0.40 21.98
CA ALA A 34 -28.92 0.96 23.25
C ALA A 34 -28.30 2.33 23.50
N GLN A 35 -29.15 3.35 23.67
CA GLN A 35 -28.77 4.68 24.14
C GLN A 35 -28.51 4.66 25.66
N LEU A 36 -27.37 5.18 26.09
CA LEU A 36 -27.04 5.42 27.49
C LEU A 36 -27.22 6.92 27.80
N ASN A 37 -28.21 7.25 28.63
CA ASN A 37 -28.39 8.57 29.22
C ASN A 37 -27.57 8.70 30.52
N PRO A 38 -26.85 9.81 30.76
CA PRO A 38 -26.16 10.05 32.03
C PRO A 38 -27.10 10.64 33.08
N SER A 39 -27.20 10.00 34.26
CA SER A 39 -27.91 10.54 35.43
C SER A 39 -27.00 11.48 36.23
N PHE A 40 -27.37 12.75 36.35
CA PHE A 40 -26.74 13.71 37.25
C PHE A 40 -27.25 13.53 38.69
N LYS A 41 -26.35 13.28 39.65
CA LYS A 41 -26.66 13.38 41.09
C LYS A 41 -26.11 14.71 41.65
N LYS A 42 -27.00 15.50 42.24
CA LYS A 42 -26.72 16.78 42.95
C LYS A 42 -25.84 16.55 44.19
N ALA A 43 -24.83 17.39 44.36
CA ALA A 43 -24.07 17.53 45.59
C ALA A 43 -24.74 18.52 46.56
N SER A 44 -24.63 18.25 47.86
CA SER A 44 -25.19 19.03 48.97
C SER A 44 -24.37 20.29 49.27
N LYS A 45 -25.06 21.39 49.59
CA LYS A 45 -24.49 22.65 50.05
C LYS A 45 -24.06 22.52 51.52
N ILE A 46 -22.81 22.86 51.82
CA ILE A 46 -22.33 23.13 53.18
C ILE A 46 -21.93 24.61 53.23
N GLY A 47 -22.61 25.38 54.07
CA GLY A 47 -22.27 26.77 54.36
C GLY A 47 -21.14 26.84 55.38
N VAL A 48 -20.18 27.74 55.15
CA VAL A 48 -19.14 28.08 56.13
C VAL A 48 -19.15 29.60 56.27
N GLY A 49 -19.37 30.06 57.51
CA GLY A 49 -19.45 31.46 57.87
C GLY A 49 -18.09 32.16 57.78
N PHE A 50 -18.16 33.46 57.43
CA PHE A 50 -17.03 34.36 57.31
C PHE A 50 -16.84 35.13 58.63
N SER A 51 -15.61 35.20 59.13
CA SER A 51 -15.19 36.13 60.18
C SER A 51 -13.88 36.78 59.76
N PRO A 52 -13.76 38.12 59.72
CA PRO A 52 -12.54 38.78 59.28
C PRO A 52 -11.61 39.03 60.47
N SER A 53 -10.39 38.49 60.39
CA SER A 53 -9.29 38.96 61.23
C SER A 53 -8.18 39.51 60.34
N ASN A 54 -8.06 40.84 60.34
CA ASN A 54 -6.90 41.56 59.84
C ASN A 54 -5.68 41.18 60.68
N ASN A 55 -4.63 40.69 60.03
CA ASN A 55 -3.26 40.88 60.51
C ASN A 55 -2.30 40.86 59.31
N SER A 56 -1.76 42.05 59.04
CA SER A 56 -0.69 42.30 58.10
C SER A 56 0.64 41.82 58.68
N ILE A 57 1.23 40.78 58.08
CA ILE A 57 2.66 40.48 58.22
C ILE A 57 3.22 40.22 56.83
N LYS A 58 4.06 41.15 56.36
CA LYS A 58 4.90 40.97 55.16
C LYS A 58 5.95 39.90 55.47
N ALA A 59 5.69 38.67 55.07
CA ALA A 59 6.69 37.61 55.03
C ALA A 59 7.20 37.47 53.59
N ILE A 60 8.49 37.79 53.38
CA ILE A 60 9.20 37.45 52.16
C ILE A 60 9.40 35.93 52.19
N PHE A 61 8.51 35.20 51.51
CA PHE A 61 8.67 33.77 51.30
C PHE A 61 9.73 33.54 50.21
N ASN A 62 10.93 33.17 50.61
CA ASN A 62 11.80 32.36 49.75
C ASN A 62 11.17 30.96 49.65
N LEU A 63 10.17 30.82 48.77
CA LEU A 63 9.62 29.53 48.38
C LEU A 63 10.70 28.80 47.58
N THR A 64 11.33 27.80 48.20
CA THR A 64 12.01 26.74 47.47
C THR A 64 10.96 26.09 46.58
N GLU A 65 11.07 26.33 45.28
CA GLU A 65 10.13 25.82 44.30
C GLU A 65 10.10 24.29 44.38
N LYS A 66 8.94 23.71 44.72
CA LYS A 66 8.81 22.26 44.79
C LYS A 66 9.05 21.68 43.41
N SER A 67 10.10 20.87 43.27
CA SER A 67 10.43 20.14 42.05
C SER A 67 10.09 18.67 42.22
N THR A 68 9.61 18.05 41.16
CA THR A 68 9.29 16.63 41.10
C THR A 68 10.41 15.91 40.36
N LYS A 69 10.89 14.78 40.91
CA LYS A 69 11.82 13.90 40.20
C LYS A 69 11.02 13.03 39.23
N VAL A 70 11.34 13.12 37.95
CA VAL A 70 10.68 12.41 36.86
C VAL A 70 11.68 11.49 36.19
N LYS A 71 11.29 10.24 35.99
CA LYS A 71 12.10 9.24 35.30
C LYS A 71 11.64 9.14 33.85
N ALA A 72 12.53 9.45 32.91
CA ALA A 72 12.30 9.19 31.50
C ALA A 72 12.83 7.80 31.14
N VAL A 73 12.00 6.97 30.53
CA VAL A 73 12.38 5.67 29.97
C VAL A 73 12.13 5.73 28.47
N ILE A 74 13.13 5.41 27.69
CA ILE A 74 13.12 5.51 26.24
C ILE A 74 13.38 4.13 25.66
N THR A 75 12.50 3.68 24.77
CA THR A 75 12.59 2.36 24.13
C THR A 75 13.14 2.51 22.72
N VAL A 76 14.26 1.85 22.44
CA VAL A 76 14.93 1.84 21.13
C VAL A 76 14.96 0.43 20.59
N LYS A 77 14.50 0.24 19.34
CA LYS A 77 14.61 -1.07 18.68
C LYS A 77 16.01 -1.27 18.11
N PRO A 78 16.65 -2.43 18.34
CA PRO A 78 17.95 -2.72 17.75
C PRO A 78 17.82 -2.89 16.22
N ILE A 79 18.85 -2.44 15.50
CA ILE A 79 18.89 -2.46 14.03
C ILE A 79 19.39 -3.83 13.50
N ILE A 80 20.09 -4.62 14.31
CA ILE A 80 20.60 -5.97 13.94
C ILE A 80 20.60 -6.89 15.18
N PRO A 81 20.36 -8.22 15.02
CA PRO A 81 20.62 -9.22 16.05
C PRO A 81 22.11 -9.63 16.10
N ASP A 82 23.06 -8.70 15.98
CA ASP A 82 24.48 -9.01 16.18
C ASP A 82 24.81 -8.89 17.67
N PRO A 83 25.16 -9.98 18.37
CA PRO A 83 25.54 -9.94 19.78
C PRO A 83 26.82 -9.13 20.04
N LEU A 84 27.70 -8.97 19.04
CA LEU A 84 28.98 -8.27 19.17
C LEU A 84 28.85 -6.73 19.02
N ALA A 85 27.77 -6.24 18.43
CA ALA A 85 27.47 -4.80 18.35
C ALA A 85 26.92 -4.21 19.66
N LEU A 86 26.72 -5.02 20.71
CA LEU A 86 26.22 -4.54 22.00
C LEU A 86 27.21 -3.63 22.74
N SER A 87 28.52 -3.81 22.54
CA SER A 87 29.54 -3.00 23.23
C SER A 87 29.66 -1.59 22.64
N SER A 88 29.15 -1.34 21.44
CA SER A 88 29.20 -0.05 20.75
C SER A 88 27.94 0.82 20.91
N LEU A 89 26.88 0.31 21.56
CA LEU A 89 25.59 1.00 21.78
C LEU A 89 25.45 1.65 23.17
N VAL A 90 26.55 1.78 23.93
CA VAL A 90 26.56 2.56 25.18
C VAL A 90 26.87 4.02 24.85
N GLY A 91 25.89 4.73 24.30
CA GLY A 91 25.96 6.18 24.17
C GLY A 91 24.77 6.84 24.82
N ALA A 92 24.57 8.12 24.53
CA ALA A 92 23.60 8.95 25.23
C ALA A 92 22.59 9.58 24.26
N LEU A 93 21.39 9.82 24.80
CA LEU A 93 20.34 10.59 24.15
C LEU A 93 20.16 11.90 24.92
N GLY A 94 20.34 13.02 24.24
CA GLY A 94 19.96 14.32 24.76
C GLY A 94 18.45 14.48 24.71
N LEU A 95 17.84 14.85 25.83
CA LEU A 95 16.40 15.12 25.94
C LEU A 95 16.19 16.57 26.35
N GLU A 96 15.26 17.26 25.70
CA GLU A 96 14.78 18.56 26.15
C GLU A 96 13.26 18.54 26.24
N LEU A 97 12.73 18.61 27.47
CA LEU A 97 11.30 18.63 27.73
C LEU A 97 10.77 20.03 27.44
N VAL A 98 9.63 20.08 26.77
CA VAL A 98 8.91 21.30 26.40
C VAL A 98 7.58 21.37 27.14
N SER A 99 7.28 22.52 27.74
CA SER A 99 6.00 22.75 28.41
C SER A 99 4.87 22.89 27.39
N ALA A 100 3.70 22.35 27.70
CA ALA A 100 2.50 22.52 26.89
C ALA A 100 2.01 23.98 26.88
N GLU A 101 2.27 24.72 27.96
CA GLU A 101 1.75 26.07 28.17
C GLU A 101 2.87 27.12 28.19
N LEU A 102 2.57 28.31 27.70
CA LEU A 102 3.42 29.49 27.83
C LEU A 102 3.57 29.91 29.30
N ASP A 103 4.60 30.69 29.60
CA ASP A 103 4.70 31.34 30.89
C ASP A 103 3.53 32.34 31.05
N PRO A 104 2.70 32.20 32.10
CA PRO A 104 1.52 33.03 32.27
C PRO A 104 1.85 34.51 32.56
N LYS A 105 3.08 34.82 33.00
CA LYS A 105 3.53 36.19 33.29
C LYS A 105 4.10 36.87 32.07
N THR A 106 4.93 36.18 31.29
CA THR A 106 5.61 36.79 30.13
C THR A 106 4.84 36.56 28.82
N GLY A 107 4.01 35.52 28.74
CA GLY A 107 3.39 35.08 27.49
C GLY A 107 4.38 34.42 26.52
N GLU A 108 5.58 34.08 26.98
CA GLU A 108 6.64 33.46 26.17
C GLU A 108 6.78 31.96 26.47
N GLU A 109 7.53 31.24 25.63
CA GLU A 109 7.83 29.84 25.87
C GLU A 109 8.71 29.67 27.10
N LYS A 110 8.36 28.70 27.97
CA LYS A 110 9.17 28.40 29.16
C LYS A 110 10.52 27.79 28.75
N PRO A 111 11.60 28.06 29.50
CA PRO A 111 12.89 27.38 29.29
C PRO A 111 12.74 25.85 29.32
N THR A 112 13.36 25.16 28.37
CA THR A 112 13.31 23.70 28.30
C THR A 112 14.10 23.04 29.43
N ILE A 113 13.66 21.86 29.86
CA ILE A 113 14.40 21.06 30.87
C ILE A 113 15.24 20.02 30.14
N LYS A 114 16.56 20.13 30.29
CA LYS A 114 17.51 19.22 29.65
C LYS A 114 17.80 18.01 30.53
N GLY A 115 17.95 16.85 29.91
CA GLY A 115 18.43 15.64 30.55
C GLY A 115 19.26 14.81 29.58
N LEU A 116 20.13 13.97 30.14
CA LEU A 116 20.92 13.03 29.39
C LEU A 116 20.45 11.63 29.75
N ALA A 117 19.91 10.90 28.78
CA ALA A 117 19.50 9.51 28.95
C ALA A 117 20.62 8.57 28.56
N LEU A 118 21.00 7.69 29.49
CA LEU A 118 22.07 6.73 29.30
C LEU A 118 21.48 5.36 28.97
N GLY A 119 22.10 4.66 28.01
CA GLY A 119 21.74 3.29 27.65
C GLY A 119 21.93 2.35 28.83
N VAL A 120 20.95 1.49 29.07
CA VAL A 120 21.03 0.42 30.08
C VAL A 120 21.56 -0.84 29.40
N LEU A 121 22.52 -1.50 30.03
CA LEU A 121 23.03 -2.79 29.57
C LEU A 121 21.92 -3.85 29.60
N GLY A 122 21.75 -4.56 28.48
CA GLY A 122 20.75 -5.63 28.32
C GLY A 122 19.57 -5.23 27.43
N LYS A 123 18.77 -6.22 27.06
CA LYS A 123 17.53 -6.06 26.29
C LYS A 123 16.33 -6.33 27.20
N ASP A 124 15.19 -5.69 26.93
CA ASP A 124 13.92 -6.12 27.52
C ASP A 124 13.43 -7.45 26.92
N ASP A 125 12.32 -7.97 27.43
CA ASP A 125 11.74 -9.25 26.99
C ASP A 125 11.40 -9.26 25.49
N ASP A 126 11.19 -8.08 24.90
CA ASP A 126 10.89 -7.86 23.48
C ASP A 126 12.15 -7.60 22.64
N GLY A 127 13.34 -7.69 23.24
CA GLY A 127 14.62 -7.48 22.56
C GLY A 127 15.05 -6.02 22.39
N ASN A 128 14.35 -5.06 23.00
CA ASN A 128 14.62 -3.63 22.86
C ASN A 128 15.67 -3.13 23.86
N ILE A 129 16.36 -2.05 23.50
CA ILE A 129 17.31 -1.35 24.35
C ILE A 129 16.58 -0.22 25.09
N LYS A 130 16.80 -0.07 26.40
CA LYS A 130 16.22 1.01 27.19
C LYS A 130 17.27 2.07 27.50
N TYR A 131 16.92 3.33 27.32
CA TYR A 131 17.68 4.48 27.83
C TYR A 131 16.91 5.10 29.00
N LYS A 132 17.63 5.56 30.03
CA LYS A 132 17.02 6.15 31.24
C LYS A 132 17.64 7.48 31.58
N ALA A 133 16.81 8.45 31.96
CA ALA A 133 17.23 9.73 32.56
C ALA A 133 16.40 10.04 33.79
N GLU A 134 17.00 10.75 34.76
CA GLU A 134 16.29 11.39 35.86
C GLU A 134 16.30 12.91 35.65
N LEU A 135 15.12 13.52 35.62
CA LEU A 135 14.91 14.94 35.41
C LEU A 135 14.25 15.56 36.64
N LYS A 136 14.63 16.78 37.00
CA LYS A 136 13.93 17.57 38.03
C LYS A 136 13.04 18.59 37.34
N ILE A 137 11.73 18.45 37.52
CA ILE A 137 10.72 19.32 36.89
C ILE A 137 10.12 20.24 37.96
N PRO A 138 10.36 21.56 37.92
CA PRO A 138 9.71 22.51 38.82
C PRO A 138 8.19 22.49 38.63
N ALA A 139 7.43 22.68 39.71
CA ALA A 139 5.96 22.75 39.63
C ALA A 139 5.46 23.86 38.67
N SER A 140 6.22 24.95 38.51
CA SER A 140 5.93 26.03 37.57
C SER A 140 6.05 25.63 36.11
N PHE A 141 6.75 24.54 35.79
CA PHE A 141 6.90 24.07 34.41
C PHE A 141 5.56 23.66 33.79
N GLY A 142 4.65 23.08 34.59
CA GLY A 142 3.35 22.61 34.13
C GLY A 142 3.41 21.27 33.39
N ASP A 143 2.40 20.99 32.57
CA ASP A 143 2.31 19.77 31.77
C ASP A 143 3.41 19.71 30.69
N VAL A 144 4.02 18.55 30.51
CA VAL A 144 4.95 18.30 29.38
C VAL A 144 4.13 18.09 28.11
N GLY A 145 4.41 18.87 27.07
CA GLY A 145 3.70 18.83 25.79
C GLY A 145 4.46 18.11 24.67
N ALA A 146 5.80 18.20 24.69
CA ALA A 146 6.68 17.57 23.72
C ALA A 146 8.08 17.30 24.31
N ILE A 147 8.87 16.48 23.63
CA ILE A 147 10.27 16.21 23.93
C ILE A 147 11.08 16.37 22.65
N LEU A 148 12.13 17.18 22.70
CA LEU A 148 13.17 17.22 21.68
C LEU A 148 14.23 16.17 22.03
N VAL A 149 14.63 15.39 21.03
CA VAL A 149 15.59 14.31 21.16
C VAL A 149 16.75 14.54 20.21
N GLU A 150 17.96 14.36 20.72
CA GLU A 150 19.21 14.42 19.97
C GLU A 150 20.03 13.16 20.28
N SER A 151 20.68 12.59 19.26
CA SER A 151 21.51 11.39 19.40
C SER A 151 22.98 11.72 19.19
N ASP A 152 23.80 11.43 20.20
CA ASP A 152 25.27 11.53 20.12
C ASP A 152 25.91 10.24 19.55
N GLN A 153 25.08 9.29 19.10
CA GLN A 153 25.55 8.06 18.48
C GLN A 153 26.13 8.30 17.08
N LEU A 154 26.97 7.38 16.61
CA LEU A 154 27.52 7.40 15.25
C LEU A 154 26.55 6.82 14.21
N THR A 155 25.56 6.05 14.64
CA THR A 155 24.57 5.38 13.80
C THR A 155 23.15 5.85 14.12
N GLU A 156 22.26 5.77 13.13
CA GLU A 156 20.84 6.04 13.35
C GLU A 156 20.23 5.04 14.34
N MET A 157 19.11 5.40 14.94
CA MET A 157 18.39 4.56 15.91
C MET A 157 16.89 4.62 15.67
N TYR A 158 16.20 3.50 15.84
CA TYR A 158 14.73 3.49 15.76
C TYR A 158 14.12 3.70 17.14
N LEU A 159 13.59 4.90 17.37
CA LEU A 159 12.93 5.28 18.61
C LEU A 159 11.47 4.81 18.57
N GLN A 160 11.10 3.90 19.46
CA GLN A 160 9.74 3.37 19.55
C GLN A 160 8.85 4.29 20.40
N ASP A 161 9.24 4.54 21.64
CA ASP A 161 8.46 5.31 22.60
C ASP A 161 9.33 5.99 23.66
N ILE A 162 8.73 7.00 24.31
CA ILE A 162 9.24 7.64 25.52
C ILE A 162 8.12 7.64 26.56
N VAL A 163 8.45 7.22 27.77
CA VAL A 163 7.57 7.22 28.95
C VAL A 163 8.19 8.10 30.03
N LEU A 164 7.46 9.12 30.47
CA LEU A 164 7.81 9.94 31.64
C LEU A 164 6.99 9.47 32.85
N ASP A 165 7.66 8.93 33.85
CA ASP A 165 7.05 8.44 35.09
C ASP A 165 7.41 9.33 36.30
N GLY A 166 6.52 9.37 37.29
CA GLY A 166 6.67 10.21 38.49
C GLY A 166 6.07 11.63 38.37
N LEU A 167 5.32 11.93 37.31
CA LEU A 167 4.58 13.19 37.18
C LEU A 167 3.31 13.20 38.06
N PRO A 168 2.86 14.36 38.58
CA PRO A 168 1.70 14.44 39.49
C PRO A 168 0.39 13.89 38.90
N ASN A 169 0.22 14.00 37.58
CA ASN A 169 -0.99 13.58 36.85
C ASN A 169 -0.88 12.16 36.26
N GLY A 170 0.10 11.37 36.73
CA GLY A 170 0.39 10.04 36.19
C GLY A 170 1.39 10.07 35.02
N PRO A 171 1.74 8.89 34.48
CA PRO A 171 2.75 8.77 33.43
C PRO A 171 2.31 9.42 32.11
N VAL A 172 3.27 10.05 31.43
CA VAL A 172 3.07 10.66 30.11
C VAL A 172 3.77 9.84 29.04
N ASN A 173 3.02 9.42 28.03
CA ASN A 173 3.50 8.57 26.94
C ASN A 173 3.63 9.36 25.63
N LEU A 174 4.71 9.08 24.90
CA LEU A 174 4.98 9.57 23.56
C LEU A 174 5.24 8.36 22.65
N THR A 175 4.37 8.15 21.67
CA THR A 175 4.60 7.15 20.62
C THR A 175 5.40 7.80 19.49
N CYS A 176 6.65 7.36 19.32
CA CYS A 176 7.61 7.97 18.42
C CYS A 176 7.60 7.28 17.05
N ASP A 177 7.81 5.96 17.04
CA ASP A 177 7.89 5.10 15.84
C ASP A 177 8.66 5.74 14.69
N SER A 178 9.88 6.22 14.95
CA SER A 178 10.66 7.00 14.00
C SER A 178 12.17 6.81 14.14
N TRP A 179 12.87 6.94 13.02
CA TRP A 179 14.32 6.91 12.96
C TRP A 179 14.94 8.23 13.38
N ILE A 180 15.84 8.22 14.35
CA ILE A 180 16.62 9.37 14.78
C ILE A 180 18.02 9.28 14.18
N GLN A 181 18.45 10.36 13.55
CA GLN A 181 19.76 10.46 12.94
C GLN A 181 20.81 10.91 13.96
N PRO A 182 22.07 10.47 13.79
CA PRO A 182 23.20 11.06 14.48
C PRO A 182 23.23 12.58 14.32
N LYS A 183 23.60 13.31 15.37
CA LYS A 183 23.81 14.77 15.32
C LYS A 183 24.82 15.21 14.25
N ILE A 184 25.77 14.34 13.91
CA ILE A 184 26.75 14.57 12.84
C ILE A 184 26.13 14.54 11.43
N VAL A 185 25.02 13.80 11.26
CA VAL A 185 24.28 13.70 10.00
C VAL A 185 23.21 14.79 9.92
N ASP A 186 22.42 14.96 10.99
CA ASP A 186 21.36 15.94 11.06
C ASP A 186 21.49 16.75 12.37
N LYS A 187 21.72 18.06 12.23
CA LYS A 187 21.84 18.98 13.37
C LYS A 187 20.48 19.34 13.97
N GLN A 188 19.38 19.02 13.28
CA GLN A 188 18.04 19.31 13.75
C GLN A 188 17.62 18.30 14.83
N LYS A 189 17.23 18.81 16.00
CA LYS A 189 16.63 17.98 17.05
C LYS A 189 15.29 17.43 16.60
N ARG A 190 15.06 16.16 16.89
CA ARG A 190 13.80 15.47 16.57
C ARG A 190 12.76 15.76 17.63
N ILE A 191 11.61 16.32 17.23
CA ILE A 191 10.50 16.57 18.14
C ILE A 191 9.51 15.41 18.18
N PHE A 192 9.08 15.06 19.38
CA PHE A 192 8.00 14.11 19.64
C PHE A 192 6.96 14.75 20.55
N PHE A 193 5.69 14.70 20.15
CA PHE A 193 4.58 15.22 20.95
C PHE A 193 3.99 14.13 21.83
N THR A 194 3.34 14.52 22.93
CA THR A 194 2.57 13.59 23.76
C THR A 194 1.41 12.93 23.01
N ASN A 195 0.97 11.79 23.53
CA ASN A 195 -0.17 11.05 22.99
C ASN A 195 -1.54 11.74 23.19
N LYS A 196 -1.58 13.03 23.58
CA LYS A 196 -2.80 13.85 23.54
C LYS A 196 -3.06 14.34 22.10
N SER A 197 -4.32 14.34 21.67
CA SER A 197 -4.72 14.79 20.32
C SER A 197 -5.30 16.20 20.36
N TYR A 198 -4.94 17.02 19.37
CA TYR A 198 -5.40 18.40 19.26
C TYR A 198 -5.71 18.79 17.83
N LEU A 199 -6.90 19.37 17.62
CA LEU A 199 -7.15 20.20 16.44
C LEU A 199 -6.25 21.44 16.47
N PRO A 200 -5.97 22.10 15.33
CA PRO A 200 -5.13 23.30 15.30
C PRO A 200 -5.58 24.36 16.32
N SER A 201 -6.88 24.63 16.42
CA SER A 201 -7.48 25.59 17.37
C SER A 201 -7.35 25.20 18.84
N GLN A 202 -7.16 23.91 19.13
CA GLN A 202 -7.04 23.35 20.48
C GLN A 202 -5.57 23.11 20.88
N THR A 203 -4.61 23.42 20.01
CA THR A 203 -3.20 23.22 20.31
C THR A 203 -2.81 24.10 21.51
N PRO A 204 -2.22 23.51 22.59
CA PRO A 204 -1.68 24.27 23.71
C PRO A 204 -0.77 25.39 23.22
N ASN A 205 -0.86 26.57 23.84
CA ASN A 205 -0.22 27.78 23.32
C ASN A 205 1.31 27.65 23.25
N GLY A 206 1.94 26.91 24.17
CA GLY A 206 3.38 26.62 24.18
C GLY A 206 3.84 25.65 23.09
N LEU A 207 2.91 24.99 22.38
CA LEU A 207 3.23 24.04 21.32
C LEU A 207 2.92 24.57 19.91
N LYS A 208 2.29 25.75 19.78
CA LYS A 208 1.83 26.26 18.48
C LYS A 208 2.97 26.47 17.48
N ARG A 209 4.09 27.06 17.93
CA ARG A 209 5.28 27.28 17.10
C ARG A 209 5.87 25.95 16.65
N LEU A 210 6.13 25.05 17.59
CA LEU A 210 6.70 23.72 17.32
C LEU A 210 5.82 22.85 16.41
N ARG A 211 4.51 22.94 16.54
CA ARG A 211 3.55 22.29 15.63
C ARG A 211 3.74 22.78 14.19
N ALA A 212 3.89 24.09 14.00
CA ALA A 212 4.08 24.70 12.69
C ALA A 212 5.47 24.39 12.12
N GLU A 213 6.52 24.47 12.94
CA GLU A 213 7.89 24.15 12.55
C GLU A 213 8.03 22.70 12.08
N GLU A 214 7.49 21.72 12.81
CA GLU A 214 7.56 20.32 12.37
C GLU A 214 6.83 20.11 11.03
N LEU A 215 5.68 20.76 10.83
CA LEU A 215 4.99 20.69 9.54
C LEU A 215 5.80 21.34 8.41
N ASN A 216 6.50 22.44 8.68
CA ASN A 216 7.39 23.07 7.70
C ASN A 216 8.59 22.18 7.37
N ASN A 217 9.18 21.51 8.37
CA ASN A 217 10.27 20.55 8.16
C ASN A 217 9.83 19.37 7.27
N LEU A 218 8.63 18.83 7.52
CA LEU A 218 8.06 17.75 6.73
C LEU A 218 7.69 18.18 5.31
N GLN A 219 7.38 19.47 5.09
CA GLN A 219 7.08 19.99 3.75
C GLN A 219 8.34 20.23 2.92
N GLY A 220 9.45 20.61 3.55
CA GLY A 220 10.65 21.06 2.85
C GLY A 220 10.43 22.33 2.01
N ASP A 221 11.38 22.60 1.12
CA ASP A 221 11.39 23.80 0.27
C ASP A 221 11.08 23.51 -1.22
N GLY A 222 10.84 22.24 -1.56
CA GLY A 222 10.59 21.78 -2.94
C GLY A 222 11.83 21.77 -3.84
N GLN A 223 13.02 21.99 -3.29
CA GLN A 223 14.29 22.06 -4.03
C GLN A 223 15.25 20.94 -3.64
N GLY A 224 16.30 20.74 -4.44
CA GLY A 224 17.37 19.78 -4.15
C GLY A 224 17.01 18.30 -4.28
N GLU A 225 18.04 17.47 -4.34
CA GLU A 225 17.92 16.00 -4.33
C GLU A 225 17.71 15.51 -2.90
N ARG A 226 16.72 14.63 -2.72
CA ARG A 226 16.37 14.08 -1.41
C ARG A 226 17.41 13.08 -0.92
N LYS A 227 17.73 13.14 0.38
CA LYS A 227 18.73 12.29 1.03
C LYS A 227 18.05 11.25 1.93
N ARG A 228 18.66 10.07 2.06
CA ARG A 228 18.08 8.89 2.76
C ARG A 228 17.56 9.18 4.17
N HIS A 229 18.22 10.10 4.89
CA HIS A 229 17.88 10.43 6.27
C HIS A 229 16.76 11.47 6.41
N GLU A 230 16.39 12.15 5.31
CA GLU A 230 15.38 13.21 5.32
C GLU A 230 13.97 12.64 5.53
N ARG A 231 13.08 13.49 6.04
CA ARG A 231 11.66 13.20 6.27
C ARG A 231 10.77 14.16 5.48
N ILE A 232 11.24 14.60 4.31
CA ILE A 232 10.57 15.59 3.48
C ILE A 232 9.58 14.88 2.55
N TYR A 233 8.31 15.25 2.64
CA TYR A 233 7.21 14.77 1.82
C TYR A 233 6.85 15.85 0.82
N ASP A 234 6.97 15.57 -0.48
CA ASP A 234 6.56 16.49 -1.52
C ASP A 234 6.11 15.76 -2.78
N TYR A 235 5.48 16.46 -3.71
CA TYR A 235 4.87 15.89 -4.91
C TYR A 235 5.77 16.04 -6.12
N ASP A 236 5.72 15.05 -7.00
CA ASP A 236 6.27 15.13 -8.35
C ASP A 236 5.46 14.23 -9.30
N VAL A 237 5.66 14.41 -10.60
CA VAL A 237 5.03 13.63 -11.67
C VAL A 237 5.80 12.32 -11.89
N TYR A 238 5.19 11.33 -12.54
CA TYR A 238 5.89 10.11 -12.95
C TYR A 238 6.73 10.40 -14.20
N ASN A 239 7.87 11.06 -14.01
CA ASN A 239 8.89 11.30 -15.02
C ASN A 239 10.18 10.50 -14.73
N ASP A 240 10.16 9.56 -13.78
CA ASP A 240 11.29 8.74 -13.36
C ASP A 240 11.26 7.30 -13.89
N LEU A 241 10.34 7.00 -14.81
CA LEU A 241 10.15 5.65 -15.35
C LEU A 241 10.99 5.38 -16.61
N ALA A 242 11.31 6.42 -17.39
CA ALA A 242 12.04 6.31 -18.64
C ALA A 242 13.54 6.04 -18.44
N LEU A 243 14.23 5.64 -19.52
CA LEU A 243 15.67 5.75 -19.68
C LEU A 243 15.94 6.30 -21.10
N PRO A 244 15.70 7.61 -21.32
CA PRO A 244 15.66 8.22 -22.66
C PRO A 244 17.00 8.21 -23.40
N GLU A 245 18.10 7.92 -22.70
CA GLU A 245 19.42 7.65 -23.30
C GLU A 245 19.39 6.44 -24.24
N ILE A 246 18.43 5.53 -24.03
CA ILE A 246 18.11 4.40 -24.90
C ILE A 246 16.74 4.68 -25.53
N LYS A 247 16.71 4.87 -26.85
CA LYS A 247 15.51 5.31 -27.59
C LYS A 247 14.29 4.43 -27.31
N GLU A 248 14.50 3.12 -27.20
CA GLU A 248 13.47 2.11 -26.96
C GLU A 248 12.88 2.18 -25.53
N LEU A 249 13.59 2.84 -24.61
CA LEU A 249 13.23 3.00 -23.19
C LEU A 249 12.77 4.42 -22.84
N ALA A 250 12.60 5.30 -23.84
CA ALA A 250 11.91 6.57 -23.65
C ALA A 250 10.42 6.34 -23.34
N ARG A 251 9.87 7.04 -22.35
CA ARG A 251 8.45 6.95 -21.95
C ARG A 251 7.88 8.35 -21.73
N PRO A 252 6.58 8.55 -21.96
CA PRO A 252 5.94 9.82 -21.67
C PRO A 252 5.94 10.11 -20.16
N VAL A 253 5.98 11.40 -19.81
CA VAL A 253 5.77 11.86 -18.44
C VAL A 253 4.29 11.78 -18.09
N LEU A 254 3.97 11.18 -16.94
CA LEU A 254 2.57 11.06 -16.47
C LEU A 254 2.31 11.96 -15.27
N GLY A 255 1.20 12.70 -15.32
CA GLY A 255 0.79 13.71 -14.35
C GLY A 255 0.60 15.11 -14.95
N GLY A 256 0.83 15.28 -16.25
CA GLY A 256 0.55 16.52 -16.99
C GLY A 256 -0.87 16.58 -17.55
N GLU A 257 -1.14 17.57 -18.42
CA GLU A 257 -2.44 17.72 -19.10
C GLU A 257 -2.67 16.63 -20.15
N GLU A 258 -1.63 16.25 -20.91
CA GLU A 258 -1.72 15.22 -21.96
C GLU A 258 -1.88 13.80 -21.39
N HIS A 259 -1.25 13.55 -20.23
CA HIS A 259 -1.32 12.28 -19.52
C HIS A 259 -1.66 12.52 -18.05
N PRO A 260 -2.94 12.75 -17.71
CA PRO A 260 -3.36 12.94 -16.33
C PRO A 260 -3.01 11.72 -15.48
N TYR A 261 -2.45 11.94 -14.29
CA TYR A 261 -2.07 10.87 -13.37
C TYR A 261 -1.90 11.37 -11.93
N PRO A 262 -2.11 10.51 -10.91
CA PRO A 262 -1.76 10.83 -9.53
C PRO A 262 -0.29 11.26 -9.39
N ARG A 263 0.00 12.11 -8.41
CA ARG A 263 1.37 12.50 -8.05
C ARG A 263 2.05 11.41 -7.23
N ARG A 264 3.36 11.33 -7.33
CA ARG A 264 4.22 10.46 -6.51
C ARG A 264 5.11 11.29 -5.58
N CYS A 265 5.84 10.62 -4.69
CA CYS A 265 6.84 11.27 -3.85
C CYS A 265 7.97 11.88 -4.68
N ARG A 266 8.22 13.18 -4.51
CA ARG A 266 9.36 13.88 -5.09
C ARG A 266 10.68 13.29 -4.58
N THR A 267 11.61 13.09 -5.50
CA THR A 267 12.97 12.60 -5.21
C THR A 267 14.03 13.62 -5.57
N GLY A 268 13.79 14.46 -6.58
CA GLY A 268 14.64 15.60 -6.91
C GLY A 268 16.02 15.22 -7.44
N ARG A 269 16.19 14.00 -7.99
CA ARG A 269 17.42 13.60 -8.68
C ARG A 269 17.62 14.50 -9.91
N PRO A 270 18.85 14.57 -10.45
CA PRO A 270 19.11 15.33 -11.66
C PRO A 270 18.21 14.89 -12.81
N LYS A 271 17.94 15.83 -13.73
CA LYS A 271 17.25 15.54 -14.99
C LYS A 271 18.13 14.63 -15.85
N SER A 272 17.51 13.82 -16.71
CA SER A 272 18.24 13.12 -17.76
C SER A 272 18.90 14.13 -18.70
N PHE A 273 20.09 13.79 -19.20
CA PHE A 273 20.78 14.59 -20.20
C PHE A 273 20.17 14.42 -21.60
N ALA A 274 19.51 13.30 -21.87
CA ALA A 274 18.88 13.00 -23.16
C ALA A 274 17.46 13.61 -23.26
N ASP A 275 16.74 13.70 -22.13
CA ASP A 275 15.44 14.35 -22.04
C ASP A 275 15.29 15.12 -20.71
N PRO A 276 15.34 16.47 -20.73
CA PRO A 276 15.19 17.29 -19.52
C PRO A 276 13.82 17.23 -18.85
N ALA A 277 12.80 16.63 -19.48
CA ALA A 277 11.50 16.38 -18.83
C ALA A 277 11.54 15.14 -17.91
N SER A 278 12.47 14.21 -18.18
CA SER A 278 12.66 12.98 -17.42
C SER A 278 13.65 13.16 -16.25
N GLU A 279 13.37 12.54 -15.12
CA GLU A 279 14.29 12.40 -13.99
C GLU A 279 15.23 11.21 -14.24
N SER A 280 16.54 11.39 -13.98
CA SER A 280 17.53 10.33 -14.15
C SER A 280 17.25 9.11 -13.27
N ARG A 281 17.59 7.92 -13.79
CA ARG A 281 17.53 6.66 -13.03
C ARG A 281 18.59 6.60 -11.93
N SER A 282 18.30 5.81 -10.90
CA SER A 282 19.20 5.56 -9.77
C SER A 282 19.09 4.11 -9.32
N VAL A 283 20.07 3.62 -8.56
CA VAL A 283 20.04 2.30 -7.90
C VAL A 283 19.10 2.25 -6.68
N SER A 284 18.60 3.42 -6.25
CA SER A 284 17.62 3.53 -5.18
C SER A 284 16.71 4.75 -5.40
N ILE A 285 15.46 4.63 -4.96
CA ILE A 285 14.47 5.70 -5.04
C ILE A 285 14.16 6.16 -3.62
N TYR A 286 14.34 7.45 -3.36
CA TYR A 286 14.10 8.03 -2.05
C TYR A 286 12.62 7.89 -1.64
N VAL A 287 12.43 7.60 -0.36
CA VAL A 287 11.20 7.87 0.41
C VAL A 287 11.58 8.53 1.73
N PRO A 288 10.68 9.30 2.36
CA PRO A 288 10.89 9.82 3.71
C PRO A 288 11.33 8.71 4.66
N ARG A 289 12.34 8.97 5.49
CA ARG A 289 13.04 7.91 6.25
C ARG A 289 12.13 7.00 7.08
N ASP A 290 11.03 7.53 7.60
CA ASP A 290 10.06 6.79 8.41
C ASP A 290 9.10 5.89 7.58
N GLU A 291 9.03 6.09 6.26
CA GLU A 291 8.22 5.28 5.33
C GLU A 291 8.97 4.07 4.79
N ALA A 292 10.30 4.08 4.88
CA ALA A 292 11.15 2.96 4.49
C ALA A 292 10.80 1.69 5.27
N PHE A 293 10.96 0.52 4.64
CA PHE A 293 10.69 -0.75 5.31
C PHE A 293 11.54 -0.91 6.57
N ALA A 294 10.94 -1.47 7.62
CA ALA A 294 11.72 -2.04 8.72
C ALA A 294 12.56 -3.22 8.19
N ASP A 295 13.71 -3.47 8.80
CA ASP A 295 14.69 -4.45 8.30
C ASP A 295 14.11 -5.88 8.11
N ILE A 296 13.15 -6.29 8.96
CA ILE A 296 12.43 -7.57 8.83
C ILE A 296 11.66 -7.63 7.49
N LYS A 297 11.00 -6.53 7.10
CA LYS A 297 10.27 -6.45 5.83
C LYS A 297 11.21 -6.19 4.65
N LEU A 298 12.37 -5.57 4.89
CA LEU A 298 13.44 -5.47 3.89
C LEU A 298 13.97 -6.85 3.51
N GLY A 299 14.11 -7.79 4.45
CA GLY A 299 14.50 -9.17 4.15
C GLY A 299 13.51 -9.90 3.22
N GLN A 300 12.21 -9.63 3.35
CA GLN A 300 11.15 -10.23 2.52
C GLN A 300 10.93 -9.49 1.18
N PHE A 301 11.21 -8.18 1.13
CA PHE A 301 10.89 -7.31 -0.01
C PHE A 301 12.02 -6.32 -0.32
N SER A 302 13.29 -6.74 -0.27
CA SER A 302 14.36 -5.85 -0.74
C SER A 302 14.19 -5.65 -2.25
N ALA A 303 14.47 -4.45 -2.76
CA ALA A 303 14.32 -4.17 -4.18
C ALA A 303 15.17 -5.12 -5.01
N SER A 304 16.37 -5.46 -4.53
CA SER A 304 17.19 -6.53 -5.07
C SER A 304 16.49 -7.88 -4.94
N SER A 305 16.03 -8.35 -3.78
CA SER A 305 15.38 -9.67 -3.66
C SER A 305 14.13 -9.84 -4.53
N LEU A 306 13.28 -8.80 -4.66
CA LEU A 306 12.06 -8.85 -5.48
C LEU A 306 12.39 -8.76 -6.98
N TYR A 307 13.30 -7.84 -7.35
CA TYR A 307 13.82 -7.73 -8.71
C TYR A 307 14.54 -9.01 -9.09
N SER A 308 15.60 -9.38 -8.37
CA SER A 308 16.34 -10.61 -8.55
C SER A 308 15.41 -11.81 -8.60
N GLY A 309 14.46 -11.98 -7.67
CA GLY A 309 13.52 -13.10 -7.69
C GLY A 309 12.68 -13.21 -8.98
N LEU A 310 12.07 -12.11 -9.41
CA LEU A 310 11.17 -12.10 -10.58
C LEU A 310 11.92 -11.99 -11.91
N HIS A 311 13.00 -11.21 -11.95
CA HIS A 311 13.87 -11.03 -13.11
C HIS A 311 14.78 -12.24 -13.35
N ALA A 312 14.99 -13.10 -12.35
CA ALA A 312 15.58 -14.41 -12.53
C ALA A 312 14.55 -15.39 -13.10
N LEU A 313 13.28 -15.28 -12.67
CA LEU A 313 12.18 -16.08 -13.21
C LEU A 313 12.01 -15.92 -14.73
N VAL A 314 12.16 -14.71 -15.27
CA VAL A 314 11.90 -14.43 -16.70
C VAL A 314 12.90 -15.16 -17.61
N PRO A 315 14.24 -14.99 -17.50
CA PRO A 315 15.22 -15.77 -18.25
C PRO A 315 15.15 -17.27 -17.95
N PHE A 316 14.75 -17.67 -16.74
CA PHE A 316 14.57 -19.07 -16.39
C PHE A 316 13.39 -19.69 -17.13
N LEU A 317 12.22 -19.05 -17.13
CA LEU A 317 11.08 -19.48 -17.94
C LEU A 317 11.48 -19.48 -19.41
N GLU A 318 12.12 -18.43 -19.91
CA GLU A 318 12.64 -18.36 -21.28
C GLU A 318 13.64 -19.48 -21.63
N ALA A 319 14.44 -19.96 -20.68
CA ALA A 319 15.42 -21.04 -20.89
C ALA A 319 14.82 -22.45 -20.77
N ILE A 320 13.69 -22.60 -20.07
CA ILE A 320 12.92 -23.85 -19.99
C ILE A 320 12.11 -24.06 -21.26
N LEU A 321 11.66 -22.96 -21.87
CA LEU A 321 11.07 -23.01 -23.19
C LEU A 321 12.14 -23.53 -24.16
N ILE A 322 11.96 -24.76 -24.64
CA ILE A 322 12.86 -25.46 -25.58
C ILE A 322 13.18 -24.57 -26.80
N ASP A 323 12.24 -23.68 -27.12
CA ASP A 323 12.38 -22.55 -28.02
C ASP A 323 11.46 -21.43 -27.51
N LYS A 324 12.00 -20.20 -27.41
CA LYS A 324 11.23 -19.02 -26.97
C LYS A 324 10.03 -18.75 -27.89
N ASP A 325 10.10 -19.20 -29.14
CA ASP A 325 9.04 -19.10 -30.14
C ASP A 325 8.02 -20.26 -30.06
N LEU A 326 8.35 -21.38 -29.41
CA LEU A 326 7.45 -22.55 -29.28
C LEU A 326 6.62 -22.57 -28.00
N GLY A 327 7.10 -21.97 -26.90
CA GLY A 327 6.38 -22.00 -25.62
C GLY A 327 6.28 -23.42 -25.01
N PHE A 328 5.39 -23.61 -24.03
CA PHE A 328 5.13 -24.94 -23.46
C PHE A 328 4.47 -25.84 -24.51
N SER A 329 5.03 -27.02 -24.75
CA SER A 329 4.49 -27.96 -25.75
C SER A 329 3.18 -28.64 -25.31
N SER A 330 2.90 -28.69 -24.00
CA SER A 330 1.67 -29.25 -23.44
C SER A 330 1.28 -28.62 -22.11
N LEU A 331 0.00 -28.76 -21.73
CA LEU A 331 -0.47 -28.38 -20.39
C LEU A 331 0.25 -29.14 -19.27
N SER A 332 0.67 -30.39 -19.54
CA SER A 332 1.43 -31.18 -18.57
C SER A 332 2.81 -30.59 -18.27
N ASP A 333 3.40 -29.86 -19.21
CA ASP A 333 4.71 -29.23 -18.99
C ASP A 333 4.59 -28.02 -18.05
N ILE A 334 3.43 -27.35 -18.06
CA ILE A 334 3.09 -26.32 -17.06
C ILE A 334 2.95 -26.96 -15.68
N ASP A 335 2.30 -28.12 -15.56
CA ASP A 335 2.14 -28.81 -14.28
C ASP A 335 3.47 -29.23 -13.64
N LYS A 336 4.47 -29.58 -14.46
CA LYS A 336 5.81 -29.97 -13.98
C LYS A 336 6.48 -28.85 -13.19
N VAL A 337 6.22 -27.59 -13.52
CA VAL A 337 6.71 -26.39 -12.81
C VAL A 337 6.35 -26.44 -11.30
N PHE A 338 5.19 -27.03 -10.97
CA PHE A 338 4.66 -27.11 -9.60
C PHE A 338 4.91 -28.47 -8.92
N ASN A 339 4.88 -29.58 -9.67
CA ASN A 339 4.88 -30.92 -9.07
C ASN A 339 6.26 -31.56 -9.00
N GLU A 340 6.98 -31.53 -10.12
CA GLU A 340 8.31 -32.17 -10.28
C GLU A 340 9.42 -31.15 -10.07
N GLY A 341 9.15 -29.90 -10.44
CA GLY A 341 10.12 -28.83 -10.58
C GLY A 341 10.96 -28.98 -11.85
N ILE A 342 11.78 -27.96 -12.13
CA ILE A 342 12.55 -27.87 -13.38
C ILE A 342 14.04 -27.72 -13.08
N GLU A 343 14.87 -28.45 -13.83
CA GLU A 343 16.32 -28.39 -13.71
C GLU A 343 16.82 -27.01 -14.16
N LEU A 344 17.71 -26.42 -13.36
CA LEU A 344 18.42 -25.21 -13.72
C LEU A 344 19.29 -25.42 -14.97
N PRO A 345 19.16 -24.56 -16.00
CA PRO A 345 20.19 -24.42 -17.03
C PRO A 345 21.56 -24.20 -16.38
N PRO A 346 22.63 -24.90 -16.82
CA PRO A 346 23.98 -24.76 -16.27
C PRO A 346 24.47 -23.31 -16.22
N GLU A 347 24.09 -22.50 -17.20
CA GLU A 347 24.48 -21.09 -17.36
C GLU A 347 23.92 -20.17 -16.26
N LEU A 348 22.84 -20.60 -15.60
CA LEU A 348 22.20 -19.85 -14.50
C LEU A 348 22.75 -20.27 -13.13
N LYS A 349 23.33 -21.47 -12.99
CA LYS A 349 23.87 -21.98 -11.70
C LYS A 349 25.01 -21.14 -11.15
N ASP A 350 25.84 -20.60 -12.04
CA ASP A 350 27.05 -19.86 -11.67
C ASP A 350 26.81 -18.36 -11.44
N GLN A 351 25.60 -17.83 -11.65
CA GLN A 351 25.39 -16.41 -11.40
C GLN A 351 25.19 -16.12 -9.90
N PRO A 352 25.93 -15.14 -9.33
CA PRO A 352 25.82 -14.76 -7.92
C PRO A 352 24.42 -14.32 -7.48
N LEU A 353 23.58 -13.92 -8.44
CA LEU A 353 22.20 -13.52 -8.23
C LEU A 353 21.31 -14.70 -7.84
N TRP A 354 21.49 -15.86 -8.50
CA TRP A 354 20.68 -17.06 -8.31
C TRP A 354 20.91 -17.71 -6.95
N GLN A 355 22.16 -17.75 -6.48
CA GLN A 355 22.50 -18.28 -5.16
C GLN A 355 21.85 -17.51 -4.00
N LYS A 356 21.49 -16.23 -4.20
CA LYS A 356 20.80 -15.40 -3.19
C LYS A 356 19.27 -15.56 -3.20
N ILE A 357 18.68 -15.96 -4.33
CA ILE A 357 17.22 -16.09 -4.51
C ILE A 357 16.73 -17.49 -4.13
N LEU A 358 17.55 -18.51 -4.39
CA LEU A 358 17.28 -19.94 -4.15
C LEU A 358 16.46 -20.23 -2.86
N PRO A 359 16.75 -19.63 -1.69
CA PRO A 359 16.02 -19.93 -0.46
C PRO A 359 14.66 -19.21 -0.30
N ILE A 360 14.39 -18.15 -1.05
CA ILE A 360 13.24 -17.25 -0.83
C ILE A 360 12.02 -17.70 -1.64
N LEU A 361 12.23 -18.22 -2.85
CA LEU A 361 11.15 -18.59 -3.77
C LEU A 361 10.90 -20.11 -3.83
N PHE A 362 11.85 -20.93 -3.37
CA PHE A 362 11.85 -22.36 -3.70
C PHE A 362 12.26 -23.24 -2.52
N LYS A 363 11.63 -24.42 -2.41
CA LYS A 363 12.13 -25.51 -1.55
C LYS A 363 13.10 -26.35 -2.37
N THR A 364 14.37 -26.38 -1.95
CA THR A 364 15.35 -27.33 -2.50
C THR A 364 14.92 -28.75 -2.12
N VAL A 365 14.46 -29.55 -3.09
CA VAL A 365 14.17 -30.98 -2.88
C VAL A 365 15.46 -31.75 -3.16
N SER A 366 16.21 -32.09 -2.12
CA SER A 366 17.50 -32.77 -2.21
C SER A 366 17.42 -34.30 -2.35
N ASN A 367 16.27 -34.87 -2.72
CA ASN A 367 16.09 -36.32 -2.71
C ASN A 367 16.72 -37.06 -3.91
N THR A 368 17.23 -36.36 -4.93
CA THR A 368 17.75 -36.98 -6.17
C THR A 368 19.17 -36.57 -6.57
N GLY A 369 19.88 -35.81 -5.73
CA GLY A 369 21.24 -35.33 -6.05
C GLY A 369 21.31 -34.27 -7.16
N LYS A 370 20.16 -33.77 -7.64
CA LYS A 370 20.04 -32.63 -8.56
C LYS A 370 19.28 -31.49 -7.88
N GLU A 371 19.75 -30.26 -8.04
CA GLU A 371 19.01 -29.06 -7.63
C GLU A 371 17.90 -28.77 -8.64
N VAL A 372 16.64 -28.92 -8.21
CA VAL A 372 15.45 -28.73 -9.02
C VAL A 372 14.60 -27.59 -8.41
N PHE A 373 14.10 -26.68 -9.25
CA PHE A 373 13.23 -25.58 -8.82
C PHE A 373 11.76 -25.93 -8.92
N ARG A 374 11.03 -25.80 -7.80
CA ARG A 374 9.60 -26.13 -7.76
C ARG A 374 8.81 -25.03 -7.06
N PHE A 375 7.81 -24.49 -7.75
CA PHE A 375 6.87 -23.54 -7.15
C PHE A 375 5.91 -24.27 -6.20
N ASP A 376 5.39 -23.56 -5.21
CA ASP A 376 4.28 -24.09 -4.41
C ASP A 376 3.03 -24.20 -5.30
N THR A 377 2.40 -25.37 -5.30
CA THR A 377 1.17 -25.62 -6.07
C THR A 377 0.03 -24.77 -5.51
N PRO A 378 -0.72 -24.02 -6.35
CA PRO A 378 -1.88 -23.26 -5.89
C PRO A 378 -2.93 -24.20 -5.25
N GLU A 379 -3.50 -23.80 -4.11
CA GLU A 379 -4.47 -24.64 -3.38
C GLU A 379 -5.69 -25.04 -4.25
N THR A 380 -6.08 -24.20 -5.20
CA THR A 380 -7.16 -24.49 -6.15
C THR A 380 -6.79 -25.63 -7.11
N VAL A 381 -5.55 -25.64 -7.61
CA VAL A 381 -5.01 -26.70 -8.48
C VAL A 381 -4.90 -28.03 -7.72
N ASP A 382 -4.47 -27.98 -6.45
CA ASP A 382 -4.39 -29.18 -5.59
C ASP A 382 -5.74 -29.84 -5.36
N ARG A 383 -6.80 -29.03 -5.21
CA ARG A 383 -8.17 -29.53 -4.98
C ARG A 383 -8.80 -30.10 -6.24
N ASP A 384 -8.62 -29.42 -7.37
CA ASP A 384 -9.18 -29.81 -8.65
C ASP A 384 -8.31 -29.27 -9.78
N LYS A 385 -7.43 -30.11 -10.33
CA LYS A 385 -6.46 -29.75 -11.36
C LYS A 385 -7.07 -29.08 -12.60
N PHE A 386 -8.33 -29.38 -12.92
CA PHE A 386 -9.01 -28.89 -14.12
C PHE A 386 -10.05 -27.82 -13.82
N PHE A 387 -10.05 -27.24 -12.61
CA PHE A 387 -11.05 -26.23 -12.22
C PHE A 387 -11.08 -25.04 -13.20
N TRP A 388 -9.90 -24.56 -13.61
CA TRP A 388 -9.70 -23.37 -14.43
C TRP A 388 -10.33 -23.45 -15.83
N ILE A 389 -10.52 -24.65 -16.40
CA ILE A 389 -11.11 -24.79 -17.75
C ILE A 389 -12.63 -24.63 -17.72
N ARG A 390 -13.26 -24.79 -16.55
CA ARG A 390 -14.72 -24.79 -16.39
C ARG A 390 -15.30 -23.38 -16.59
N ASN A 391 -16.52 -23.32 -17.11
CA ASN A 391 -17.19 -22.04 -17.35
C ASN A 391 -17.74 -21.44 -16.07
N GLU A 392 -18.14 -22.29 -15.13
CA GLU A 392 -18.57 -21.92 -13.80
C GLU A 392 -17.45 -21.22 -13.04
N GLU A 393 -16.21 -21.70 -13.19
CA GLU A 393 -15.04 -21.08 -12.56
C GLU A 393 -14.72 -19.73 -13.18
N PHE A 394 -14.74 -19.63 -14.52
CA PHE A 394 -14.59 -18.35 -15.20
C PHE A 394 -15.63 -17.32 -14.70
N GLY A 395 -16.90 -17.72 -14.60
CA GLY A 395 -17.95 -16.88 -14.04
C GLY A 395 -17.72 -16.52 -12.57
N ARG A 396 -17.32 -17.48 -11.74
CA ARG A 396 -17.05 -17.29 -10.30
C ARG A 396 -15.89 -16.30 -10.06
N GLU A 397 -14.81 -16.41 -10.83
CA GLU A 397 -13.63 -15.55 -10.68
C GLU A 397 -13.91 -14.08 -11.01
N THR A 398 -14.91 -13.79 -11.85
CA THR A 398 -15.35 -12.40 -12.08
C THR A 398 -15.95 -11.73 -10.84
N LEU A 399 -16.38 -12.50 -9.84
CA LEU A 399 -16.96 -12.01 -8.59
C LEU A 399 -16.08 -12.24 -7.37
N ALA A 400 -15.27 -13.30 -7.39
CA ALA A 400 -14.50 -13.79 -6.25
C ALA A 400 -13.11 -14.33 -6.64
N GLY A 401 -12.57 -13.85 -7.77
CA GLY A 401 -11.21 -14.10 -8.23
C GLY A 401 -10.31 -12.90 -7.99
N LEU A 402 -9.30 -12.74 -8.84
CA LEU A 402 -8.29 -11.70 -8.70
C LEU A 402 -8.85 -10.29 -9.00
N ASN A 403 -9.80 -10.19 -9.94
CA ASN A 403 -10.36 -8.91 -10.39
C ASN A 403 -11.90 -8.82 -10.28
N PRO A 404 -12.45 -8.75 -9.05
CA PRO A 404 -13.90 -8.67 -8.83
C PRO A 404 -14.51 -7.27 -9.08
N TYR A 405 -13.75 -6.36 -9.69
CA TYR A 405 -14.11 -4.93 -9.83
C TYR A 405 -14.62 -4.55 -11.23
N SER A 406 -14.43 -5.40 -12.25
CA SER A 406 -14.69 -5.00 -13.64
C SER A 406 -16.10 -5.30 -14.14
N ILE A 407 -16.80 -6.27 -13.53
CA ILE A 407 -18.14 -6.67 -13.96
C ILE A 407 -19.17 -5.58 -13.69
N LYS A 408 -20.10 -5.38 -14.64
CA LYS A 408 -21.17 -4.38 -14.60
C LYS A 408 -22.49 -5.02 -14.97
N LEU A 409 -23.60 -4.45 -14.51
CA LEU A 409 -24.93 -4.80 -14.97
C LEU A 409 -25.11 -4.38 -16.44
N LEU A 410 -25.58 -5.29 -17.28
CA LEU A 410 -25.97 -4.95 -18.64
C LEU A 410 -27.32 -4.23 -18.62
N SER A 411 -27.32 -2.94 -18.96
CA SER A 411 -28.53 -2.10 -18.91
C SER A 411 -29.26 -1.96 -20.24
N GLN A 412 -28.56 -2.11 -21.38
CA GLN A 412 -29.14 -1.86 -22.70
C GLN A 412 -28.52 -2.71 -23.81
N LEU A 413 -29.31 -2.96 -24.85
CA LEU A 413 -28.90 -3.56 -26.12
C LEU A 413 -29.51 -2.77 -27.30
N PRO A 414 -28.86 -2.76 -28.47
CA PRO A 414 -27.57 -3.37 -28.79
C PRO A 414 -26.39 -2.65 -28.11
N LEU A 415 -25.31 -3.38 -27.85
CA LEU A 415 -24.05 -2.79 -27.36
C LEU A 415 -23.41 -1.94 -28.47
N LYS A 416 -22.92 -0.75 -28.11
CA LYS A 416 -22.24 0.16 -29.05
C LYS A 416 -20.96 0.73 -28.44
N SER A 417 -19.91 0.77 -29.25
CA SER A 417 -18.67 1.51 -29.00
C SER A 417 -18.92 3.01 -29.00
N THR A 418 -18.22 3.74 -28.14
CA THR A 418 -18.18 5.21 -28.09
C THR A 418 -17.01 5.79 -28.88
N LEU A 419 -16.10 4.94 -29.35
CA LEU A 419 -14.97 5.35 -30.19
C LEU A 419 -15.42 5.82 -31.59
N ASP A 420 -14.62 6.69 -32.20
CA ASP A 420 -14.86 7.25 -33.53
C ASP A 420 -14.99 6.13 -34.60
N PRO A 421 -16.18 5.97 -35.23
CA PRO A 421 -16.41 4.94 -36.23
C PRO A 421 -15.53 5.06 -37.48
N GLU A 422 -15.07 6.26 -37.83
CA GLU A 422 -14.20 6.47 -38.99
C GLU A 422 -12.80 5.88 -38.76
N ILE A 423 -12.36 5.87 -37.50
CA ILE A 423 -11.05 5.33 -37.11
C ILE A 423 -11.16 3.84 -36.77
N TYR A 424 -12.20 3.47 -36.03
CA TYR A 424 -12.28 2.15 -35.39
C TYR A 424 -13.27 1.19 -36.04
N GLY A 425 -14.01 1.64 -37.07
CA GLY A 425 -15.03 0.86 -37.77
C GLY A 425 -16.41 0.91 -37.09
N PRO A 426 -17.39 0.13 -37.60
CA PRO A 426 -18.77 0.18 -37.14
C PRO A 426 -18.89 -0.01 -35.61
N PRO A 427 -19.67 0.83 -34.90
CA PRO A 427 -19.70 0.83 -33.44
C PRO A 427 -20.51 -0.32 -32.84
N GLU A 428 -21.41 -0.95 -33.59
CA GLU A 428 -22.29 -2.02 -33.11
C GLU A 428 -21.50 -3.28 -32.73
N SER A 429 -21.79 -3.86 -31.57
CA SER A 429 -21.28 -5.19 -31.20
C SER A 429 -21.89 -6.27 -32.08
N ALA A 430 -21.13 -7.35 -32.31
CA ALA A 430 -21.64 -8.57 -32.92
C ALA A 430 -22.45 -9.45 -31.95
N ILE A 431 -22.49 -9.12 -30.65
CA ILE A 431 -23.37 -9.78 -29.68
C ILE A 431 -24.80 -9.26 -29.88
N THR A 432 -25.67 -10.11 -30.42
CA THR A 432 -27.07 -9.76 -30.71
C THR A 432 -28.04 -10.30 -29.66
N THR A 433 -29.26 -9.75 -29.62
CA THR A 433 -30.35 -10.24 -28.77
C THR A 433 -30.62 -11.73 -29.02
N GLU A 434 -30.67 -12.14 -30.28
CA GLU A 434 -30.97 -13.52 -30.69
C GLU A 434 -29.92 -14.50 -30.17
N LEU A 435 -28.63 -14.12 -30.24
CA LEU A 435 -27.54 -14.92 -29.71
C LEU A 435 -27.67 -15.08 -28.18
N ILE A 436 -27.99 -14.00 -27.47
CA ILE A 436 -28.15 -14.04 -26.02
C ILE A 436 -29.33 -14.95 -25.64
N GLU A 437 -30.47 -14.83 -26.31
CA GLU A 437 -31.64 -15.67 -26.04
C GLU A 437 -31.37 -17.15 -26.32
N GLN A 438 -30.63 -17.45 -27.39
CA GLN A 438 -30.16 -18.80 -27.68
C GLN A 438 -29.30 -19.37 -26.55
N GLU A 439 -28.33 -18.60 -26.05
CA GLU A 439 -27.41 -19.04 -24.97
C GLU A 439 -28.09 -19.09 -23.58
N ILE A 440 -29.10 -18.24 -23.33
CA ILE A 440 -29.98 -18.33 -22.15
C ILE A 440 -30.77 -19.65 -22.18
N GLY A 441 -31.04 -20.21 -23.36
CA GLY A 441 -31.63 -21.54 -23.51
C GLY A 441 -33.10 -21.58 -23.13
N GLY A 442 -33.85 -20.52 -23.44
CA GLY A 442 -35.31 -20.45 -23.22
C GLY A 442 -35.76 -20.23 -21.77
N LEU A 443 -34.84 -20.00 -20.83
CA LEU A 443 -35.19 -19.69 -19.44
C LEU A 443 -35.97 -18.36 -19.30
N MET A 444 -35.65 -17.38 -20.15
CA MET A 444 -36.34 -16.09 -20.26
C MET A 444 -35.87 -15.36 -21.53
N THR A 445 -36.61 -14.35 -21.94
CA THR A 445 -36.20 -13.41 -22.98
C THR A 445 -35.11 -12.45 -22.47
N VAL A 446 -34.38 -11.82 -23.38
CA VAL A 446 -33.39 -10.79 -23.02
C VAL A 446 -34.04 -9.63 -22.27
N ASN A 447 -35.22 -9.20 -22.70
CA ASN A 447 -35.96 -8.11 -22.05
C ASN A 447 -36.32 -8.45 -20.60
N GLU A 448 -36.74 -9.68 -20.33
CA GLU A 448 -37.00 -10.16 -18.97
C GLU A 448 -35.70 -10.23 -18.16
N ALA A 449 -34.61 -10.71 -18.75
CA ALA A 449 -33.31 -10.80 -18.09
C ALA A 449 -32.76 -9.42 -17.68
N ILE A 450 -32.84 -8.42 -18.57
CA ILE A 450 -32.46 -7.02 -18.26
C ILE A 450 -33.35 -6.47 -17.15
N LYS A 451 -34.68 -6.63 -17.26
CA LYS A 451 -35.63 -6.15 -16.25
C LYS A 451 -35.40 -6.78 -14.87
N GLN A 452 -35.04 -8.05 -14.84
CA GLN A 452 -34.71 -8.80 -13.61
C GLN A 452 -33.25 -8.61 -13.15
N LYS A 453 -32.46 -7.78 -13.85
CA LYS A 453 -31.04 -7.54 -13.57
C LYS A 453 -30.19 -8.81 -13.56
N LYS A 454 -30.40 -9.68 -14.56
CA LYS A 454 -29.75 -10.99 -14.69
C LYS A 454 -28.66 -11.06 -15.76
N LEU A 455 -28.46 -10.00 -16.54
CA LEU A 455 -27.37 -9.93 -17.53
C LEU A 455 -26.26 -9.00 -17.03
N PHE A 456 -25.02 -9.47 -17.14
CA PHE A 456 -23.83 -8.74 -16.70
C PHE A 456 -22.78 -8.76 -17.81
N ILE A 457 -21.91 -7.75 -17.81
CA ILE A 457 -20.88 -7.58 -18.83
C ILE A 457 -19.58 -7.10 -18.18
N ILE A 458 -18.46 -7.57 -18.72
CA ILE A 458 -17.16 -6.91 -18.59
C ILE A 458 -16.81 -6.40 -19.99
N ASP A 459 -16.69 -5.08 -20.13
CA ASP A 459 -16.44 -4.41 -21.40
C ASP A 459 -15.09 -3.68 -21.38
N TYR A 460 -14.10 -4.28 -22.04
CA TYR A 460 -12.78 -3.70 -22.26
C TYR A 460 -12.61 -3.19 -23.69
N HIS A 461 -13.64 -3.21 -24.51
CA HIS A 461 -13.55 -2.90 -25.93
C HIS A 461 -12.97 -1.50 -26.17
N ASP A 462 -13.62 -0.47 -25.63
CA ASP A 462 -13.24 0.93 -25.90
C ASP A 462 -11.91 1.30 -25.23
N ALA A 463 -11.56 0.61 -24.14
CA ALA A 463 -10.29 0.79 -23.46
C ALA A 463 -9.11 0.22 -24.28
N LEU A 464 -9.29 -0.96 -24.88
CA LEU A 464 -8.20 -1.71 -25.50
C LEU A 464 -8.09 -1.50 -27.01
N LEU A 465 -9.20 -1.24 -27.72
CA LEU A 465 -9.20 -1.10 -29.18
C LEU A 465 -8.20 -0.04 -29.70
N PRO A 466 -7.98 1.11 -29.03
CA PRO A 466 -6.95 2.08 -29.41
C PRO A 466 -5.50 1.56 -29.37
N TYR A 467 -5.24 0.51 -28.59
CA TYR A 467 -3.91 -0.09 -28.45
C TYR A 467 -3.69 -1.31 -29.35
N VAL A 468 -4.74 -1.83 -30.00
CA VAL A 468 -4.66 -3.05 -30.82
C VAL A 468 -3.65 -2.90 -31.96
N GLY A 469 -3.71 -1.80 -32.72
CA GLY A 469 -2.77 -1.55 -33.82
C GLY A 469 -1.34 -1.38 -33.32
N LYS A 470 -1.15 -0.61 -32.24
CA LYS A 470 0.16 -0.34 -31.64
C LYS A 470 0.88 -1.61 -31.16
N LEU A 471 0.14 -2.56 -30.59
CA LEU A 471 0.71 -3.79 -30.02
C LEU A 471 0.92 -4.89 -31.06
N ARG A 472 0.06 -4.96 -32.09
CA ARG A 472 0.24 -5.93 -33.19
C ARG A 472 1.44 -5.64 -34.09
N GLN A 473 2.05 -4.46 -33.98
CA GLN A 473 3.33 -4.14 -34.60
C GLN A 473 4.52 -4.73 -33.83
N ILE A 474 4.32 -5.19 -32.60
CA ILE A 474 5.34 -5.87 -31.80
C ILE A 474 5.31 -7.35 -32.20
N GLU A 475 6.48 -7.85 -32.61
CA GLU A 475 6.64 -9.25 -32.99
C GLU A 475 6.19 -10.18 -31.85
N GLY A 476 5.48 -11.25 -32.20
CA GLY A 476 4.94 -12.21 -31.24
C GLY A 476 3.75 -11.72 -30.39
N SER A 477 3.29 -10.47 -30.56
CA SER A 477 2.20 -9.90 -29.76
C SER A 477 0.86 -9.83 -30.52
N THR A 478 -0.24 -9.96 -29.76
CA THR A 478 -1.59 -9.80 -30.27
C THR A 478 -2.49 -9.18 -29.21
N LEU A 479 -3.44 -8.35 -29.64
CA LEU A 479 -4.45 -7.74 -28.77
C LEU A 479 -5.79 -7.68 -29.52
N TYR A 480 -6.89 -7.68 -28.76
CA TYR A 480 -8.23 -7.40 -29.24
C TYR A 480 -8.93 -6.41 -28.30
N GLY A 481 -9.84 -5.59 -28.85
CA GLY A 481 -10.94 -5.06 -28.04
C GLY A 481 -11.81 -6.24 -27.61
N SER A 482 -12.27 -6.29 -26.36
CA SER A 482 -12.99 -7.47 -25.89
C SER A 482 -14.15 -7.18 -24.95
N ARG A 483 -15.19 -8.02 -25.05
CA ARG A 483 -16.36 -8.02 -24.16
C ARG A 483 -16.66 -9.44 -23.72
N ALA A 484 -17.01 -9.64 -22.47
CA ALA A 484 -17.54 -10.91 -21.97
C ALA A 484 -18.92 -10.68 -21.35
N LEU A 485 -19.91 -11.48 -21.78
CA LEU A 485 -21.28 -11.42 -21.30
C LEU A 485 -21.59 -12.60 -20.38
N PHE A 486 -22.34 -12.35 -19.33
CA PHE A 486 -22.71 -13.33 -18.31
C PHE A 486 -24.20 -13.25 -17.96
N PHE A 487 -24.75 -14.39 -17.54
CA PHE A 487 -26.13 -14.54 -17.07
C PHE A 487 -26.17 -15.09 -15.65
N LEU A 488 -26.98 -14.49 -14.80
CA LEU A 488 -27.25 -14.98 -13.45
C LEU A 488 -28.33 -16.05 -13.49
N ASN A 489 -27.89 -17.30 -13.28
CA ASN A 489 -28.76 -18.46 -13.26
C ASN A 489 -29.70 -18.42 -12.03
N PRO A 490 -30.85 -19.13 -12.09
CA PRO A 490 -31.77 -19.26 -10.95
C PRO A 490 -31.15 -19.85 -9.68
N ASP A 491 -30.08 -20.64 -9.80
CA ASP A 491 -29.34 -21.23 -8.68
C ASP A 491 -28.34 -20.25 -8.02
N GLY A 492 -28.25 -19.01 -8.53
CA GLY A 492 -27.36 -17.97 -8.04
C GLY A 492 -25.94 -18.02 -8.62
N THR A 493 -25.64 -18.93 -9.54
CA THR A 493 -24.34 -18.97 -10.22
C THR A 493 -24.30 -18.03 -11.42
N LEU A 494 -23.12 -17.46 -11.69
CA LEU A 494 -22.90 -16.62 -12.85
C LEU A 494 -22.35 -17.47 -14.00
N ARG A 495 -23.07 -17.52 -15.12
CA ARG A 495 -22.71 -18.33 -16.30
C ARG A 495 -22.24 -17.43 -17.45
N PRO A 496 -21.05 -17.64 -18.01
CA PRO A 496 -20.62 -16.93 -19.21
C PRO A 496 -21.48 -17.34 -20.41
N LEU A 497 -21.89 -16.38 -21.22
CA LEU A 497 -22.71 -16.58 -22.42
C LEU A 497 -21.90 -16.39 -23.70
N ALA A 498 -21.08 -15.33 -23.76
CA ALA A 498 -20.40 -14.94 -24.99
C ALA A 498 -19.14 -14.14 -24.70
N ILE A 499 -18.15 -14.24 -25.60
CA ILE A 499 -16.98 -13.37 -25.67
C ILE A 499 -16.90 -12.80 -27.08
N GLU A 500 -16.87 -11.47 -27.20
CA GLU A 500 -16.56 -10.77 -28.44
C GLU A 500 -15.08 -10.37 -28.46
N LEU A 501 -14.40 -10.64 -29.56
CA LEU A 501 -13.06 -10.14 -29.84
C LEU A 501 -13.09 -9.28 -31.10
N THR A 502 -12.53 -8.07 -31.01
CA THR A 502 -12.56 -7.05 -32.08
C THR A 502 -11.16 -6.56 -32.43
N ARG A 503 -10.92 -6.36 -33.73
CA ARG A 503 -9.77 -5.63 -34.29
C ARG A 503 -10.30 -4.43 -35.07
N PRO A 504 -9.70 -3.25 -34.92
CA PRO A 504 -10.05 -2.11 -35.75
C PRO A 504 -9.61 -2.35 -37.20
N PRO A 505 -10.06 -1.51 -38.15
CA PRO A 505 -9.47 -1.47 -39.48
C PRO A 505 -7.94 -1.32 -39.36
N LEU A 506 -7.20 -2.22 -40.00
CA LEU A 506 -5.74 -2.29 -39.90
C LEU A 506 -5.15 -2.90 -41.18
N ASP A 507 -4.06 -2.32 -41.67
CA ASP A 507 -3.33 -2.79 -42.87
C ASP A 507 -4.23 -2.97 -44.10
N GLY A 508 -5.13 -2.03 -44.34
CA GLY A 508 -6.08 -2.03 -45.46
C GLY A 508 -7.22 -3.05 -45.32
N LYS A 509 -7.29 -3.80 -44.21
CA LYS A 509 -8.39 -4.73 -43.91
C LYS A 509 -9.48 -4.01 -43.12
N PRO A 510 -10.77 -4.32 -43.37
CA PRO A 510 -11.86 -3.76 -42.58
C PRO A 510 -11.81 -4.23 -41.12
N GLN A 511 -12.63 -3.61 -40.27
CA GLN A 511 -12.84 -4.07 -38.90
C GLN A 511 -13.21 -5.56 -38.90
N TRP A 512 -12.57 -6.32 -38.02
CA TRP A 512 -12.91 -7.72 -37.78
C TRP A 512 -13.45 -7.85 -36.37
N LYS A 513 -14.58 -8.52 -36.20
CA LYS A 513 -15.12 -8.90 -34.89
C LYS A 513 -15.78 -10.27 -34.98
N GLN A 514 -15.64 -11.06 -33.93
CA GLN A 514 -16.24 -12.38 -33.84
C GLN A 514 -16.71 -12.64 -32.41
N VAL A 515 -17.89 -13.26 -32.30
CA VAL A 515 -18.44 -13.75 -31.04
C VAL A 515 -18.18 -15.25 -30.91
N PHE A 516 -17.70 -15.65 -29.75
CA PHE A 516 -17.51 -17.03 -29.35
C PHE A 516 -18.47 -17.35 -28.21
N THR A 517 -19.10 -18.51 -28.23
CA THR A 517 -20.00 -18.98 -27.16
C THR A 517 -19.56 -20.34 -26.63
N PRO A 518 -19.95 -20.73 -25.40
CA PRO A 518 -19.72 -22.07 -24.89
C PRO A 518 -20.28 -23.14 -25.83
N SER A 519 -19.43 -24.08 -26.26
CA SER A 519 -19.86 -25.19 -27.13
C SER A 519 -19.39 -26.54 -26.61
N ARG A 520 -20.15 -27.58 -26.94
CA ARG A 520 -19.80 -29.00 -26.71
C ARG A 520 -19.17 -29.64 -27.94
N HIS A 521 -19.19 -28.97 -29.09
CA HIS A 521 -18.51 -29.43 -30.29
C HIS A 521 -17.00 -29.27 -30.13
N SER A 522 -16.21 -30.26 -30.55
CA SER A 522 -14.78 -30.33 -30.27
C SER A 522 -14.04 -29.04 -30.69
N THR A 523 -14.15 -28.63 -31.95
CA THR A 523 -13.50 -27.42 -32.47
C THR A 523 -13.97 -26.16 -31.75
N ASP A 524 -15.28 -25.98 -31.61
CA ASP A 524 -15.85 -24.76 -31.01
C ASP A 524 -15.55 -24.66 -29.51
N SER A 525 -15.44 -25.80 -28.81
CA SER A 525 -15.07 -25.83 -27.38
C SER A 525 -13.64 -25.32 -27.16
N TRP A 526 -12.73 -25.62 -28.09
CA TRP A 526 -11.37 -25.09 -28.08
C TRP A 526 -11.33 -23.62 -28.50
N LEU A 527 -12.12 -23.21 -29.50
CA LEU A 527 -12.23 -21.80 -29.88
C LEU A 527 -12.78 -20.95 -28.71
N TRP A 528 -13.77 -21.45 -27.98
CA TRP A 528 -14.27 -20.83 -26.76
C TRP A 528 -13.19 -20.73 -25.68
N THR A 529 -12.41 -21.80 -25.49
CA THR A 529 -11.31 -21.81 -24.52
C THR A 529 -10.23 -20.79 -24.88
N LEU A 530 -9.89 -20.64 -26.16
CA LEU A 530 -8.96 -19.61 -26.65
C LEU A 530 -9.54 -18.20 -26.49
N ALA A 531 -10.83 -18.01 -26.75
CA ALA A 531 -11.49 -16.72 -26.51
C ALA A 531 -11.45 -16.33 -25.03
N LYS A 532 -11.70 -17.28 -24.12
CA LYS A 532 -11.51 -17.09 -22.68
C LYS A 532 -10.07 -16.71 -22.34
N ALA A 533 -9.09 -17.42 -22.90
CA ALA A 533 -7.68 -17.12 -22.65
C ALA A 533 -7.31 -15.69 -23.08
N HIS A 534 -7.70 -15.26 -24.28
CA HIS A 534 -7.51 -13.87 -24.73
C HIS A 534 -8.19 -12.87 -23.80
N PHE A 535 -9.45 -13.10 -23.46
CA PHE A 535 -10.20 -12.24 -22.54
C PHE A 535 -9.53 -12.15 -21.15
N LEU A 536 -9.07 -13.27 -20.60
CA LEU A 536 -8.39 -13.31 -19.30
C LEU A 536 -7.02 -12.62 -19.32
N VAL A 537 -6.29 -12.65 -20.44
CA VAL A 537 -5.07 -11.85 -20.62
C VAL A 537 -5.40 -10.35 -20.55
N HIS A 538 -6.47 -9.93 -21.20
CA HIS A 538 -6.94 -8.54 -21.14
C HIS A 538 -7.35 -8.15 -19.72
N ASP A 539 -8.14 -9.00 -19.05
CA ASP A 539 -8.59 -8.79 -17.67
C ASP A 539 -7.41 -8.72 -16.70
N THR A 540 -6.39 -9.56 -16.88
CA THR A 540 -5.19 -9.61 -16.03
C THR A 540 -4.36 -8.33 -16.17
N GLY A 541 -4.18 -7.81 -17.39
CA GLY A 541 -3.49 -6.53 -17.57
C GLY A 541 -4.30 -5.34 -17.05
N TYR A 542 -5.62 -5.34 -17.23
CA TYR A 542 -6.50 -4.33 -16.64
C TYR A 542 -6.46 -4.38 -15.11
N HIS A 543 -6.57 -5.58 -14.52
CA HIS A 543 -6.43 -5.79 -13.08
C HIS A 543 -5.12 -5.22 -12.56
N GLN A 544 -3.99 -5.63 -13.14
CA GLN A 544 -2.68 -5.29 -12.61
C GLN A 544 -2.41 -3.79 -12.69
N LEU A 545 -2.75 -3.15 -13.82
CA LEU A 545 -2.48 -1.74 -14.04
C LEU A 545 -3.52 -0.82 -13.42
N ILE A 546 -4.80 -1.21 -13.47
CA ILE A 546 -5.92 -0.34 -13.11
C ILE A 546 -6.43 -0.68 -11.72
N SER A 547 -7.01 -1.87 -11.53
CA SER A 547 -7.65 -2.25 -10.27
C SER A 547 -6.63 -2.29 -9.11
N HIS A 548 -5.42 -2.76 -9.37
CA HIS A 548 -4.36 -2.90 -8.40
C HIS A 548 -3.45 -1.66 -8.37
N TRP A 549 -2.61 -1.44 -9.39
CA TRP A 549 -1.62 -0.37 -9.37
C TRP A 549 -2.25 1.04 -9.30
N LEU A 550 -3.13 1.40 -10.22
CA LEU A 550 -3.70 2.75 -10.25
C LEU A 550 -4.60 3.03 -9.04
N ARG A 551 -5.67 2.25 -8.86
CA ARG A 551 -6.73 2.53 -7.87
C ARG A 551 -6.27 2.35 -6.42
N THR A 552 -5.20 1.59 -6.17
CA THR A 552 -4.63 1.43 -4.82
C THR A 552 -3.30 2.17 -4.68
N HIS A 553 -2.23 1.73 -5.33
CA HIS A 553 -0.88 2.26 -5.13
C HIS A 553 -0.76 3.74 -5.53
N CYS A 554 -1.10 4.09 -6.77
CA CYS A 554 -0.94 5.46 -7.27
C CYS A 554 -1.91 6.44 -6.61
N CYS A 555 -3.18 6.07 -6.46
CA CYS A 555 -4.18 6.98 -5.91
C CYS A 555 -4.03 7.21 -4.40
N VAL A 556 -3.43 6.27 -3.65
CA VAL A 556 -3.23 6.44 -2.20
C VAL A 556 -2.01 7.31 -1.88
N GLU A 557 -0.92 7.23 -2.66
CA GLU A 557 0.34 7.96 -2.37
C GLU A 557 0.15 9.48 -2.19
N PRO A 558 -0.66 10.21 -3.00
CA PRO A 558 -0.97 11.61 -2.76
C PRO A 558 -1.58 11.92 -1.38
N TYR A 559 -2.40 11.02 -0.83
CA TYR A 559 -3.00 11.19 0.50
C TYR A 559 -1.96 11.04 1.60
N ILE A 560 -0.98 10.14 1.43
CA ILE A 560 0.13 9.96 2.38
C ILE A 560 0.97 11.23 2.43
N ILE A 561 1.33 11.76 1.25
CA ILE A 561 2.09 13.00 1.13
C ILE A 561 1.29 14.16 1.75
N ALA A 562 0.00 14.29 1.44
CA ALA A 562 -0.85 15.36 1.96
C ALA A 562 -1.01 15.31 3.50
N ALA A 563 -1.26 14.11 4.04
CA ALA A 563 -1.44 13.92 5.47
C ALA A 563 -0.18 14.32 6.24
N ASN A 564 1.00 13.83 5.84
CA ASN A 564 2.26 14.17 6.50
C ASN A 564 2.64 15.66 6.32
N ARG A 565 2.27 16.29 5.20
CA ARG A 565 2.53 17.73 4.96
C ARG A 565 1.62 18.65 5.76
N LYS A 566 0.36 18.27 6.01
CA LYS A 566 -0.68 19.22 6.50
C LYS A 566 -1.31 18.83 7.83
N LEU A 567 -1.16 17.59 8.29
CA LEU A 567 -1.70 17.11 9.56
C LEU A 567 -0.57 16.77 10.53
N SER A 568 -0.41 17.60 11.57
CA SER A 568 0.58 17.35 12.63
C SER A 568 0.37 15.96 13.27
N ALA A 569 1.42 15.38 13.85
CA ALA A 569 1.33 14.15 14.64
C ALA A 569 0.32 14.22 15.81
N MET A 570 -0.03 15.44 16.28
CA MET A 570 -1.09 15.67 17.26
C MET A 570 -2.51 15.63 16.66
N HIS A 571 -2.65 15.78 15.34
CA HIS A 571 -3.95 15.84 14.69
C HIS A 571 -4.66 14.48 14.75
N PRO A 572 -5.92 14.42 15.21
CA PRO A 572 -6.64 13.15 15.37
C PRO A 572 -6.76 12.37 14.04
N ILE A 573 -7.01 13.06 12.93
CA ILE A 573 -7.07 12.42 11.59
C ILE A 573 -5.71 11.88 11.15
N ASN A 574 -4.59 12.52 11.51
CA ASN A 574 -3.27 11.95 11.18
C ASN A 574 -3.08 10.62 11.89
N ARG A 575 -3.45 10.55 13.17
CA ARG A 575 -3.36 9.30 13.95
C ARG A 575 -4.28 8.21 13.45
N LEU A 576 -5.47 8.58 12.97
CA LEU A 576 -6.41 7.66 12.35
C LEU A 576 -5.85 7.08 11.04
N LEU A 577 -5.27 7.92 10.18
CA LEU A 577 -4.85 7.52 8.84
C LEU A 577 -3.47 6.86 8.80
N LYS A 578 -2.52 7.27 9.65
CA LYS A 578 -1.12 6.80 9.61
C LYS A 578 -0.96 5.27 9.53
N PRO A 579 -1.72 4.44 10.29
CA PRO A 579 -1.61 2.99 10.19
C PRO A 579 -1.97 2.43 8.80
N HIS A 580 -2.86 3.10 8.07
CA HIS A 580 -3.34 2.68 6.75
C HIS A 580 -2.39 3.06 5.60
N PHE A 581 -1.40 3.91 5.86
CA PHE A 581 -0.40 4.35 4.88
C PHE A 581 0.89 3.54 4.92
N ARG A 582 1.04 2.72 5.96
CA ARG A 582 2.27 2.00 6.27
C ARG A 582 2.78 1.25 5.05
N TYR A 583 4.02 1.55 4.66
CA TYR A 583 4.79 0.86 3.61
C TYR A 583 4.37 1.13 2.16
N THR A 584 3.32 1.91 1.91
CA THR A 584 2.86 2.19 0.54
C THR A 584 3.88 3.01 -0.25
N MET A 585 4.49 4.04 0.34
CA MET A 585 5.48 4.86 -0.39
C MET A 585 6.74 4.05 -0.75
N GLU A 586 7.25 3.22 0.16
CA GLU A 586 8.42 2.37 -0.09
C GLU A 586 8.14 1.31 -1.16
N ILE A 587 6.99 0.64 -1.13
CA ILE A 587 6.66 -0.33 -2.20
C ILE A 587 6.44 0.37 -3.55
N ASN A 588 5.85 1.56 -3.57
CA ASN A 588 5.67 2.34 -4.79
C ASN A 588 7.03 2.78 -5.37
N ALA A 589 7.95 3.24 -4.52
CA ALA A 589 9.31 3.59 -4.91
C ALA A 589 10.03 2.37 -5.52
N LYS A 590 9.92 1.18 -4.92
CA LYS A 590 10.46 -0.04 -5.51
C LYS A 590 9.78 -0.39 -6.83
N ALA A 591 8.45 -0.29 -6.90
CA ALA A 591 7.74 -0.54 -8.14
C ALA A 591 8.21 0.37 -9.28
N ARG A 592 8.45 1.66 -9.02
CA ARG A 592 9.04 2.58 -10.01
C ARG A 592 10.48 2.24 -10.39
N LEU A 593 11.22 1.55 -9.53
CA LEU A 593 12.60 1.15 -9.82
C LEU A 593 12.67 -0.09 -10.72
N ILE A 594 11.77 -1.06 -10.50
CA ILE A 594 11.94 -2.41 -11.05
C ILE A 594 10.71 -3.02 -11.74
N LEU A 595 9.51 -2.50 -11.46
CA LEU A 595 8.25 -3.11 -11.87
C LEU A 595 7.64 -2.36 -13.05
N VAL A 596 7.40 -1.05 -12.91
CA VAL A 596 6.66 -0.22 -13.87
C VAL A 596 7.54 0.75 -14.67
N ASN A 597 8.87 0.70 -14.48
CA ASN A 597 9.82 1.45 -15.30
C ASN A 597 9.92 0.87 -16.72
N ALA A 598 10.47 1.65 -17.64
CA ALA A 598 10.77 1.19 -18.99
C ALA A 598 11.70 -0.03 -18.96
N GLY A 599 11.29 -1.12 -19.61
CA GLY A 599 11.98 -2.42 -19.57
C GLY A 599 11.88 -3.16 -18.24
N GLY A 600 11.06 -2.66 -17.30
CA GLY A 600 10.73 -3.33 -16.05
C GLY A 600 9.76 -4.49 -16.25
N LEU A 601 9.50 -5.22 -15.16
CA LEU A 601 8.79 -6.49 -15.20
C LEU A 601 7.38 -6.40 -15.81
N VAL A 602 6.62 -5.33 -15.54
CA VAL A 602 5.27 -5.17 -16.12
C VAL A 602 5.34 -5.05 -17.64
N GLU A 603 6.31 -4.31 -18.18
CA GLU A 603 6.44 -4.15 -19.63
C GLU A 603 6.93 -5.41 -20.33
N THR A 604 7.66 -6.29 -19.64
CA THR A 604 8.20 -7.52 -20.23
C THR A 604 7.28 -8.73 -20.07
N THR A 605 6.26 -8.67 -19.19
CA THR A 605 5.41 -9.83 -18.87
C THR A 605 3.92 -9.62 -19.11
N PHE A 606 3.44 -8.38 -19.31
CA PHE A 606 2.03 -8.08 -19.57
C PHE A 606 1.80 -7.53 -20.98
N PHE A 607 0.63 -7.81 -21.55
CA PHE A 607 0.27 -7.45 -22.93
C PHE A 607 0.46 -5.97 -23.30
N PRO A 608 0.26 -4.96 -22.40
CA PRO A 608 0.41 -3.56 -22.80
C PRO A 608 1.85 -3.17 -23.10
N GLY A 609 2.83 -3.96 -22.66
CA GLY A 609 4.25 -3.74 -22.91
C GLY A 609 4.68 -2.32 -22.53
N LYS A 610 5.40 -1.64 -23.44
CA LYS A 610 5.82 -0.24 -23.28
C LYS A 610 4.70 0.79 -23.14
N TYR A 611 3.45 0.41 -23.45
CA TYR A 611 2.28 1.29 -23.31
C TYR A 611 1.56 1.11 -21.96
N SER A 612 2.06 0.26 -21.06
CA SER A 612 1.42 -0.07 -19.78
C SER A 612 1.04 1.16 -18.95
N MET A 613 2.00 2.06 -18.74
CA MET A 613 1.78 3.22 -17.88
C MET A 613 0.97 4.33 -18.59
N GLU A 614 1.10 4.46 -19.92
CA GLU A 614 0.23 5.32 -20.73
C GLU A 614 -1.24 4.85 -20.66
N PHE A 615 -1.47 3.54 -20.82
CA PHE A 615 -2.81 2.95 -20.70
C PHE A 615 -3.42 3.22 -19.33
N SER A 616 -2.64 3.06 -18.25
CA SER A 616 -3.07 3.43 -16.89
C SER A 616 -3.50 4.90 -16.79
N SER A 617 -2.75 5.81 -17.41
CA SER A 617 -3.09 7.25 -17.43
C SER A 617 -4.38 7.56 -18.19
N VAL A 618 -4.60 6.93 -19.34
CA VAL A 618 -5.86 7.09 -20.10
C VAL A 618 -7.07 6.62 -19.28
N ILE A 619 -6.92 5.51 -18.55
CA ILE A 619 -8.01 5.01 -17.69
C ILE A 619 -8.21 5.89 -16.46
N TYR A 620 -7.15 6.43 -15.87
CA TYR A 620 -7.26 7.40 -14.79
C TYR A 620 -8.10 8.62 -15.22
N ASP A 621 -7.76 9.22 -16.36
CA ASP A 621 -8.49 10.38 -16.89
C ASP A 621 -9.97 10.08 -17.15
N LYS A 622 -10.27 8.92 -17.73
CA LYS A 622 -11.64 8.58 -18.16
C LYS A 622 -12.53 8.02 -17.05
N GLN A 623 -11.97 7.29 -16.07
CA GLN A 623 -12.74 6.43 -15.18
C GLN A 623 -12.55 6.74 -13.70
N TRP A 624 -11.42 7.34 -13.29
CA TRP A 624 -11.15 7.50 -11.87
C TRP A 624 -12.02 8.59 -11.24
N ARG A 625 -12.70 8.23 -10.14
CA ARG A 625 -13.62 9.10 -9.42
C ARG A 625 -13.54 8.79 -7.93
N PHE A 626 -12.94 9.68 -7.15
CA PHE A 626 -12.81 9.49 -5.70
C PHE A 626 -14.14 9.19 -5.00
N ASP A 627 -15.22 9.85 -5.41
CA ASP A 627 -16.57 9.67 -4.86
C ASP A 627 -17.21 8.32 -5.21
N HIS A 628 -16.66 7.60 -6.19
CA HIS A 628 -17.09 6.26 -6.58
C HIS A 628 -16.21 5.14 -5.97
N GLU A 629 -15.05 5.45 -5.40
CA GLU A 629 -14.16 4.43 -4.79
C GLU A 629 -14.73 3.82 -3.49
N ALA A 630 -15.73 4.46 -2.87
CA ALA A 630 -16.43 3.85 -1.74
C ALA A 630 -17.19 2.60 -2.22
N LEU A 631 -16.94 1.44 -1.60
CA LEU A 631 -17.51 0.15 -2.03
C LEU A 631 -19.03 0.21 -2.34
N PRO A 632 -19.91 0.80 -1.51
CA PRO A 632 -21.33 0.90 -1.86
C PRO A 632 -21.61 1.75 -3.10
N LYS A 633 -20.81 2.79 -3.36
CA LYS A 633 -20.94 3.65 -4.54
C LYS A 633 -20.39 2.97 -5.79
N ASP A 634 -19.26 2.28 -5.68
CA ASP A 634 -18.69 1.45 -6.75
C ASP A 634 -19.71 0.39 -7.22
N LEU A 635 -20.31 -0.34 -6.27
CA LEU A 635 -21.31 -1.38 -6.55
C LEU A 635 -22.64 -0.85 -7.12
N ILE A 636 -22.99 0.42 -6.87
CA ILE A 636 -24.17 1.06 -7.48
C ILE A 636 -23.84 1.58 -8.89
N SER A 637 -22.60 2.04 -9.08
CA SER A 637 -22.12 2.60 -10.34
C SER A 637 -21.92 1.53 -11.42
N ARG A 638 -21.60 0.30 -11.01
CA ARG A 638 -21.47 -0.86 -11.88
C ARG A 638 -22.76 -1.66 -11.91
#